data_AF-A0A8H4CIB2-F1
#
_entry.id   AF-A0A8H4CIB2-F1
#
_cell.length_a   1.000
_cell.length_b   1.000
_cell.length_c   1.000
_cell.angle_alpha   90.00
_cell.angle_beta   90.00
_cell.angle_gamma   90.00
#
_symmetry.space_group_name_H-M   'P 1'
#
loop_
_entity.id
_entity.type
_entity.pdbx_description
1 polymer ?
#
loop_
_entity_poly.entity_id
_entity_poly.type
_entity_poly.pdbx_seq_one_letter_code
_entity_poly.pdbx_strand_id
1 'polypeptide(L)'
;MTNQNAPNPVSYRSITRELKNPPKFGKPPKDHCDPFLPESRVHTLVQRDRVESTLRAKIPTLTHSDLKKLTNYVMDKASKVFLTLVRSEAVPGHLELFQSHGFTDADLPIGLNGDNGDGICSVGLDGKPKDPNGQSLDLFDNWSDATIETFFQRQWIFLAPTFRKAQFEYKFDHHCSLPFVDLQDEYPHKGAFGAVRRLGLQIEYTDFLTFDKTDKSAKPYVEVAVKVLTSTPAVDVKKFYRKEMETLKVMRRLKDDHLIRAIAVYKKGKQKCFVFPWAHGGSLQDLWKRDRTKLSKELVTWAIAQMYGISSAIEKLHGSGEEGIRHGDIKPLNILHFPKSRDGSSWGTLVVADVGLAKLHKDYTDLREGTTTKHGTTMYEPPEMENFAVKTTTISRRYDVWSLGCVFLEFTTWLLYGKAGLDQFYGNLTASKTYRFWIGSPRGPILHPVVGSLIKRIKNDVKQNTALWRLAELVSSWLLVGIDEDRRMAGQPTKYTGRATALELVEELRGIRNIGSKNGSYYFDSDMKTIAEQRPDPNLNIATDQGVALRSEQRTTKLDDMWRNIPDNSWGRILTQRLDWGPLRPAVESSRLCSPCRNTNFLNFRLELDRSLGDLSRASDECPMCCFLFHCISKRSLNWDEMVKLSSSNDEHTFLSSINGAPAISLYFDPESHGQIPARAQLGLPLLPEPGSPQQFNLLKQWVELCNTRHQCLQTKERPSGQMPTRLLYVGTGCDPSLRLIETNDGKVNGHYVALSHCWGVLNKEQRVCTYADNIEMFKKTIPSQTLPHTFRDAVTVTRALGVSYLWIDSLCIIQEDDEDWRSEAARMEDVFSSAYCTIAASSSTSSLDGFIAKRAQRAAVGIRTSQGTLYLAEAIDDFETHVEKGVLNTRGWVLQERALSRRTVHFTSTQMYWECGEGVHCETLAELGNRQSMFLGDSNFPTYGLEYYRDERIRLVQYLYQVYSGLSLTKSHDRSKAILGLQKRLGSTFKSKAMYGVISKYFERTFLWQADVPGSLSQIHYESSQTVPSWSWMAVMGRIRYMDIPFGEVTWTGDLENPFKPGFDDTEWNGRLVAKAKRLAIDDGEFAERCKVDLSLYKFEPRSWKCVVVGESKVANEDGDKNQYVLLIRKRSSVVATTVYERVGVGILLQTQIGLRSIKVHLV
;
A
#
# COMPACT_ATOMS: atom_id res chain seq x y z
N MET A 1 14.12 -44.74 61.80
CA MET A 1 13.07 -44.02 61.04
C MET A 1 13.42 -42.54 61.06
N THR A 2 14.09 -42.08 60.02
CA THR A 2 14.57 -40.69 59.86
C THR A 2 13.54 -39.89 59.06
N ASN A 3 13.10 -38.78 59.65
CA ASN A 3 12.11 -37.86 59.10
C ASN A 3 12.68 -37.12 57.87
N GLN A 4 12.13 -37.40 56.68
CA GLN A 4 12.29 -36.58 55.48
C GLN A 4 11.08 -35.66 55.34
N ASN A 5 11.25 -34.37 55.64
CA ASN A 5 10.48 -33.25 55.06
C ASN A 5 11.05 -31.93 55.60
N ALA A 6 12.15 -31.47 54.99
CA ALA A 6 12.60 -30.09 55.07
C ALA A 6 12.54 -29.49 53.64
N PRO A 7 11.97 -28.29 53.44
CA PRO A 7 11.94 -27.66 52.13
C PRO A 7 13.36 -27.32 51.67
N ASN A 8 13.73 -27.75 50.45
CA ASN A 8 15.02 -27.43 49.84
C ASN A 8 15.26 -25.91 49.85
N PRO A 9 16.43 -25.41 50.30
CA PRO A 9 16.71 -23.98 50.34
C PRO A 9 16.77 -23.40 48.92
N VAL A 10 15.88 -22.46 48.63
CA VAL A 10 15.82 -21.75 47.34
C VAL A 10 17.05 -20.84 47.24
N SER A 11 18.04 -21.25 46.43
CA SER A 11 19.35 -20.57 46.34
C SER A 11 19.33 -19.29 45.49
N TYR A 12 20.37 -18.46 45.64
CA TYR A 12 20.75 -17.35 44.73
C TYR A 12 20.59 -17.68 43.23
N ARG A 13 20.90 -18.92 42.84
CA ARG A 13 20.73 -19.39 41.45
C ARG A 13 19.27 -19.42 41.01
N SER A 14 18.32 -19.57 41.93
CA SER A 14 16.88 -19.49 41.64
C SER A 14 16.46 -18.05 41.34
N ILE A 15 16.84 -17.08 42.20
CA ILE A 15 16.54 -15.66 41.97
C ILE A 15 17.17 -15.19 40.67
N THR A 16 18.45 -15.51 40.43
CA THR A 16 19.16 -15.12 39.21
C THR A 16 18.53 -15.74 37.95
N ARG A 17 18.14 -17.01 38.01
CA ARG A 17 17.48 -17.70 36.87
C ARG A 17 16.11 -17.13 36.57
N GLU A 18 15.32 -16.82 37.59
CA GLU A 18 14.03 -16.16 37.42
C GLU A 18 14.18 -14.71 36.94
N LEU A 19 15.23 -14.00 37.33
CA LEU A 19 15.49 -12.66 36.78
C LEU A 19 16.01 -12.75 35.34
N LYS A 20 16.90 -13.71 35.00
CA LYS A 20 17.39 -13.90 33.62
C LYS A 20 16.26 -14.34 32.67
N ASN A 21 15.35 -15.16 33.16
CA ASN A 21 14.18 -15.65 32.44
C ASN A 21 12.90 -15.40 33.26
N PRO A 22 12.40 -14.15 33.33
CA PRO A 22 11.19 -13.86 34.08
C PRO A 22 10.03 -14.72 33.54
N PRO A 23 9.22 -15.34 34.42
CA PRO A 23 8.10 -16.17 33.96
C PRO A 23 7.22 -15.34 33.03
N LYS A 24 7.02 -15.86 31.81
CA LYS A 24 6.27 -15.20 30.74
C LYS A 24 4.82 -15.01 31.16
N PHE A 25 4.47 -13.87 31.77
CA PHE A 25 3.07 -13.46 31.89
C PHE A 25 2.58 -13.05 30.50
N GLY A 26 2.21 -14.04 29.69
CA GLY A 26 1.98 -13.87 28.26
C GLY A 26 3.27 -13.70 27.45
N LYS A 27 3.20 -13.86 26.12
CA LYS A 27 4.30 -13.49 25.23
C LYS A 27 4.53 -11.97 25.36
N PRO A 28 5.77 -11.47 25.46
CA PRO A 28 6.02 -10.05 25.40
C PRO A 28 5.51 -9.49 24.06
N PRO A 29 4.77 -8.37 24.06
CA PRO A 29 4.30 -7.76 22.83
C PRO A 29 5.49 -7.26 22.03
N LYS A 30 5.54 -7.67 20.76
CA LYS A 30 6.58 -7.39 19.78
C LYS A 30 7.07 -5.92 19.67
N ASP A 31 6.30 -4.93 20.17
CA ASP A 31 6.52 -3.50 19.88
C ASP A 31 6.37 -2.47 21.01
N HIS A 32 5.72 -2.75 22.16
CA HIS A 32 5.29 -1.65 23.06
C HIS A 32 5.21 -1.94 24.57
N CYS A 33 5.49 -3.16 25.05
CA CYS A 33 5.56 -3.42 26.49
C CYS A 33 6.89 -4.10 26.79
N ASP A 34 7.85 -3.29 27.25
CA ASP A 34 9.04 -3.81 27.88
C ASP A 34 8.61 -4.70 29.05
N PRO A 35 9.30 -5.83 29.30
CA PRO A 35 8.96 -6.69 30.42
C PRO A 35 8.98 -5.88 31.72
N PHE A 36 7.99 -6.11 32.58
CA PHE A 36 7.95 -5.60 33.94
C PHE A 36 7.64 -6.74 34.91
N LEU A 37 8.00 -6.56 36.18
CA LEU A 37 7.73 -7.49 37.26
C LEU A 37 6.67 -6.88 38.20
N PRO A 38 5.51 -7.53 38.39
CA PRO A 38 4.49 -7.07 39.33
C PRO A 38 5.01 -6.96 40.77
N GLU A 39 4.45 -6.04 41.54
CA GLU A 39 4.84 -5.81 42.94
C GLU A 39 4.66 -7.09 43.78
N SER A 40 3.58 -7.83 43.52
CA SER A 40 3.35 -9.14 44.14
C SER A 40 4.50 -10.14 43.92
N ARG A 41 5.18 -10.12 42.75
CA ARG A 41 6.37 -10.95 42.53
C ARG A 41 7.62 -10.40 43.18
N VAL A 42 7.80 -9.08 43.22
CA VAL A 42 8.93 -8.46 43.96
C VAL A 42 8.93 -8.96 45.40
N HIS A 43 7.78 -8.92 46.08
CA HIS A 43 7.64 -9.42 47.45
C HIS A 43 7.97 -10.91 47.61
N THR A 44 7.63 -11.75 46.63
CA THR A 44 7.96 -13.19 46.69
C THR A 44 9.42 -13.51 46.37
N LEU A 45 10.13 -12.63 45.66
CA LEU A 45 11.57 -12.78 45.39
C LEU A 45 12.41 -12.26 46.57
N VAL A 46 11.94 -11.22 47.23
CA VAL A 46 12.58 -10.58 48.39
C VAL A 46 11.97 -11.16 49.67
N GLN A 47 12.15 -12.47 49.87
CA GLN A 47 11.89 -13.12 51.15
C GLN A 47 13.17 -13.15 51.99
N ARG A 48 13.02 -13.04 53.31
CA ARG A 48 14.16 -12.87 54.23
C ARG A 48 15.24 -13.95 54.06
N ASP A 49 14.82 -15.21 53.98
CA ASP A 49 15.67 -16.38 53.76
C ASP A 49 16.42 -16.33 52.41
N ARG A 50 15.74 -15.89 51.35
CA ARG A 50 16.30 -15.74 49.99
C ARG A 50 17.33 -14.61 49.91
N VAL A 51 17.07 -13.49 50.58
CA VAL A 51 18.00 -12.37 50.70
C VAL A 51 19.23 -12.80 51.47
N GLU A 52 19.07 -13.38 52.66
CA GLU A 52 20.20 -13.85 53.48
C GLU A 52 21.05 -14.90 52.74
N SER A 53 20.42 -15.85 52.04
CA SER A 53 21.12 -16.85 51.20
C SER A 53 21.94 -16.20 50.09
N THR A 54 21.38 -15.19 49.41
CA THR A 54 22.05 -14.45 48.33
C THR A 54 23.24 -13.66 48.85
N LEU A 55 23.07 -12.95 49.96
CA LEU A 55 24.13 -12.15 50.57
C LEU A 55 25.31 -13.02 51.01
N ARG A 56 25.04 -14.17 51.68
CA ARG A 56 26.08 -15.13 52.05
C ARG A 56 26.82 -15.71 50.85
N ALA A 57 26.11 -15.95 49.74
CA ALA A 57 26.72 -16.50 48.53
C ALA A 57 27.60 -15.48 47.78
N LYS A 58 27.26 -14.18 47.84
CA LYS A 58 27.95 -13.13 47.09
C LYS A 58 28.99 -12.36 47.91
N ILE A 59 28.85 -12.33 49.22
CA ILE A 59 29.78 -11.67 50.14
C ILE A 59 30.13 -12.68 51.24
N PRO A 60 31.05 -13.62 50.98
CA PRO A 60 31.37 -14.71 51.91
C PRO A 60 31.97 -14.25 53.25
N THR A 61 32.45 -13.01 53.29
CA THR A 61 33.13 -12.38 54.44
C THR A 61 32.18 -11.68 55.42
N LEU A 62 30.85 -11.72 55.20
CA LEU A 62 29.87 -11.04 56.05
C LEU A 62 29.83 -11.61 57.48
N THR A 63 29.93 -10.72 58.48
CA THR A 63 29.63 -11.08 59.87
C THR A 63 28.12 -11.29 60.06
N HIS A 64 27.73 -11.99 61.14
CA HIS A 64 26.31 -12.19 61.47
C HIS A 64 25.56 -10.86 61.70
N SER A 65 26.26 -9.86 62.27
CA SER A 65 25.70 -8.53 62.51
C SER A 65 25.45 -7.77 61.19
N ASP A 66 26.41 -7.80 60.28
CA ASP A 66 26.32 -7.08 58.99
C ASP A 66 25.27 -7.72 58.07
N LEU A 67 25.19 -9.06 58.06
CA LEU A 67 24.14 -9.78 57.34
C LEU A 67 22.74 -9.35 57.82
N LYS A 68 22.52 -9.24 59.14
CA LYS A 68 21.22 -8.84 59.70
C LYS A 68 20.88 -7.39 59.32
N LYS A 69 21.85 -6.48 59.37
CA LYS A 69 21.68 -5.07 58.97
C LYS A 69 21.31 -4.95 57.50
N LEU A 70 22.09 -5.56 56.59
CA LEU A 70 21.83 -5.53 55.15
C LEU A 70 20.48 -6.15 54.80
N THR A 71 20.14 -7.28 55.43
CA THR A 71 18.84 -7.94 55.22
C THR A 71 17.68 -7.03 55.60
N ASN A 72 17.71 -6.40 56.78
CA ASN A 72 16.64 -5.48 57.18
C ASN A 72 16.52 -4.30 56.21
N TYR A 73 17.64 -3.71 55.79
CA TYR A 73 17.64 -2.63 54.81
C TYR A 73 16.97 -3.02 53.47
N VAL A 74 17.31 -4.20 52.94
CA VAL A 74 16.69 -4.73 51.71
C VAL A 74 15.18 -4.94 51.89
N MET A 75 14.78 -5.59 52.99
CA MET A 75 13.37 -5.91 53.26
C MET A 75 12.51 -4.66 53.48
N ASP A 76 13.06 -3.63 54.12
CA ASP A 76 12.28 -2.47 54.56
C ASP A 76 12.28 -1.33 53.53
N LYS A 77 13.36 -1.17 52.75
CA LYS A 77 13.58 0.05 51.94
C LYS A 77 14.12 -0.16 50.52
N ALA A 78 14.78 -1.28 50.23
CA ALA A 78 15.65 -1.42 49.06
C ALA A 78 15.43 -2.75 48.29
N SER A 79 14.19 -3.20 48.17
CA SER A 79 13.83 -4.46 47.52
C SER A 79 14.14 -4.43 46.02
N LYS A 80 13.76 -3.36 45.32
CA LYS A 80 14.00 -3.17 43.87
C LYS A 80 15.47 -2.84 43.58
N VAL A 81 16.10 -2.05 44.45
CA VAL A 81 17.55 -1.78 44.40
C VAL A 81 18.34 -3.09 44.51
N PHE A 82 18.03 -3.93 45.49
CA PHE A 82 18.68 -5.23 45.66
C PHE A 82 18.48 -6.14 44.43
N LEU A 83 17.26 -6.26 43.93
CA LEU A 83 16.99 -7.08 42.74
C LEU A 83 17.70 -6.52 41.49
N THR A 84 17.86 -5.19 41.37
CA THR A 84 18.61 -4.56 40.28
C THR A 84 20.10 -4.88 40.38
N LEU A 85 20.70 -4.86 41.57
CA LEU A 85 22.08 -5.28 41.80
C LEU A 85 22.29 -6.76 41.48
N VAL A 86 21.37 -7.63 41.94
CA VAL A 86 21.39 -9.07 41.62
C VAL A 86 21.29 -9.29 40.12
N ARG A 87 20.35 -8.60 39.45
CA ARG A 87 20.17 -8.68 38.00
C ARG A 87 21.41 -8.18 37.27
N SER A 88 22.12 -7.18 37.79
CA SER A 88 23.33 -6.58 37.20
C SER A 88 24.62 -7.32 37.55
N GLU A 89 24.54 -8.39 38.33
CA GLU A 89 25.69 -9.13 38.87
C GLU A 89 26.67 -8.26 39.68
N ALA A 90 26.18 -7.15 40.26
CA ALA A 90 26.98 -6.11 40.91
C ALA A 90 26.76 -6.05 42.45
N VAL A 91 26.32 -7.13 43.09
CA VAL A 91 25.98 -7.13 44.52
C VAL A 91 27.17 -6.82 45.45
N PRO A 92 28.36 -7.45 45.33
CA PRO A 92 29.43 -7.28 46.31
C PRO A 92 29.99 -5.86 46.35
N GLY A 93 30.13 -5.27 47.54
CA GLY A 93 30.71 -3.94 47.76
C GLY A 93 29.76 -2.77 47.48
N HIS A 94 28.79 -2.94 46.57
CA HIS A 94 27.86 -1.87 46.20
C HIS A 94 26.60 -1.81 47.07
N LEU A 95 26.12 -2.95 47.59
CA LEU A 95 24.94 -2.95 48.46
C LEU A 95 25.24 -2.31 49.83
N GLU A 96 26.43 -2.55 50.36
CA GLU A 96 26.95 -1.92 51.57
C GLU A 96 27.11 -0.40 51.38
N LEU A 97 27.60 0.02 50.19
CA LEU A 97 27.71 1.41 49.82
C LEU A 97 26.33 2.09 49.76
N PHE A 98 25.34 1.46 49.12
CA PHE A 98 23.97 1.99 49.04
C PHE A 98 23.30 2.08 50.41
N GLN A 99 23.51 1.10 51.29
CA GLN A 99 23.02 1.13 52.66
C GLN A 99 23.63 2.30 53.45
N SER A 100 24.95 2.49 53.37
CA SER A 100 25.65 3.57 54.11
C SER A 100 25.25 4.97 53.65
N HIS A 101 24.87 5.14 52.38
CA HIS A 101 24.39 6.40 51.82
C HIS A 101 22.86 6.56 51.86
N GLY A 102 22.14 5.58 52.44
CA GLY A 102 20.69 5.65 52.59
C GLY A 102 19.89 5.58 51.29
N PHE A 103 20.47 5.05 50.20
CA PHE A 103 19.80 4.88 48.91
C PHE A 103 18.64 3.87 49.03
N THR A 104 17.52 4.07 48.36
CA THR A 104 16.30 3.26 48.52
C THR A 104 15.58 3.03 47.19
N ASP A 105 14.53 2.22 47.20
CA ASP A 105 13.66 2.04 46.03
C ASP A 105 13.02 3.35 45.56
N ALA A 106 12.87 4.35 46.45
CA ALA A 106 12.34 5.66 46.11
C ALA A 106 13.33 6.51 45.31
N ASP A 107 14.63 6.17 45.31
CA ASP A 107 15.68 6.90 44.61
C ASP A 107 15.82 6.46 43.14
N LEU A 108 15.28 5.29 42.80
CA LEU A 108 15.13 4.82 41.42
C LEU A 108 14.00 5.57 40.66
N PRO A 109 14.08 5.67 39.32
CA PRO A 109 15.23 5.32 38.49
C PRO A 109 16.41 6.29 38.64
N ILE A 110 17.61 5.83 38.29
CA ILE A 110 18.78 6.69 38.05
C ILE A 110 18.94 6.97 36.55
N GLY A 111 19.52 8.09 36.18
CA GLY A 111 19.77 8.51 34.79
C GLY A 111 20.95 9.47 34.64
N LEU A 112 21.29 9.83 33.40
CA LEU A 112 22.42 10.73 33.10
C LEU A 112 22.04 12.21 33.32
N ASN A 113 23.01 12.99 33.78
CA ASN A 113 22.87 14.39 34.13
C ASN A 113 23.20 15.33 32.96
N GLY A 114 22.24 16.17 32.55
CA GLY A 114 22.44 17.39 31.73
C GLY A 114 23.12 17.25 30.35
N ASP A 115 23.19 18.35 29.60
CA ASP A 115 23.55 18.41 28.17
C ASP A 115 24.95 17.87 27.81
N ASN A 116 25.83 17.65 28.80
CA ASN A 116 27.17 17.10 28.62
C ASN A 116 27.25 15.59 28.90
N GLY A 117 26.29 15.00 29.61
CA GLY A 117 26.18 13.56 29.83
C GLY A 117 27.19 12.93 30.80
N ASP A 118 27.90 13.73 31.59
CA ASP A 118 29.09 13.30 32.35
C ASP A 118 28.83 12.87 33.82
N GLY A 119 27.57 12.82 34.29
CA GLY A 119 27.24 12.41 35.68
C GLY A 119 25.94 11.62 35.81
N ILE A 120 25.72 10.94 36.95
CA ILE A 120 24.53 10.10 37.23
C ILE A 120 23.69 10.76 38.31
N CYS A 121 22.38 10.90 38.12
CA CYS A 121 21.47 11.48 39.12
C CYS A 121 20.19 10.64 39.27
N SER A 122 19.44 10.85 40.36
CA SER A 122 18.10 10.29 40.49
C SER A 122 17.11 11.02 39.59
N VAL A 123 16.38 10.27 38.77
CA VAL A 123 15.43 10.81 37.80
C VAL A 123 14.01 10.35 38.11
N GLY A 124 13.04 11.24 37.91
CA GLY A 124 11.63 10.91 37.90
C GLY A 124 11.31 9.96 36.76
N LEU A 125 10.13 9.33 36.83
CA LEU A 125 9.67 8.47 35.74
C LEU A 125 9.53 9.21 34.42
N ASP A 126 9.45 10.55 34.40
CA ASP A 126 9.46 11.39 33.21
C ASP A 126 10.86 11.62 32.60
N GLY A 127 11.91 11.04 33.20
CA GLY A 127 13.30 11.15 32.78
C GLY A 127 13.99 12.43 33.22
N LYS A 128 13.34 13.26 34.04
CA LYS A 128 13.93 14.49 34.57
C LYS A 128 14.56 14.27 35.94
N PRO A 129 15.61 15.00 36.32
CA PRO A 129 16.13 14.96 37.68
C PRO A 129 15.03 15.24 38.72
N LYS A 130 15.02 14.49 39.82
CA LYS A 130 14.02 14.66 40.90
C LYS A 130 14.21 15.98 41.64
N ASP A 131 15.43 16.51 41.67
CA ASP A 131 15.78 17.82 42.18
C ASP A 131 16.06 18.81 41.03
N PRO A 132 15.84 20.13 41.21
CA PRO A 132 16.04 21.12 40.15
C PRO A 132 17.49 21.28 39.68
N ASN A 133 18.46 20.82 40.47
CA ASN A 133 19.89 21.04 40.22
C ASN A 133 20.56 19.81 39.57
N GLY A 134 19.87 18.67 39.52
CA GLY A 134 20.37 17.40 39.00
C GLY A 134 21.71 17.02 39.61
N GLN A 135 21.80 17.00 40.95
CA GLN A 135 23.10 16.72 41.58
C GLN A 135 23.63 15.33 41.18
N SER A 136 24.90 15.28 40.79
CA SER A 136 25.57 14.00 40.52
C SER A 136 25.64 13.17 41.80
N LEU A 137 25.41 11.88 41.66
CA LEU A 137 25.49 10.90 42.73
C LEU A 137 26.90 10.34 42.78
N ASP A 138 27.72 10.91 43.67
CA ASP A 138 29.12 10.50 43.90
C ASP A 138 29.26 9.01 44.30
N LEU A 139 28.15 8.36 44.68
CA LEU A 139 28.09 6.93 45.01
C LEU A 139 28.36 5.98 43.81
N PHE A 140 28.44 6.52 42.58
CA PHE A 140 28.79 5.77 41.37
C PHE A 140 30.21 6.04 40.86
N ASP A 141 30.98 6.94 41.48
CA ASP A 141 32.29 7.38 40.97
C ASP A 141 33.32 6.24 40.81
N ASN A 142 33.21 5.21 41.66
CA ASN A 142 34.10 4.05 41.66
C ASN A 142 33.58 2.89 40.78
N TRP A 143 32.49 3.07 40.04
CA TRP A 143 31.93 2.05 39.16
C TRP A 143 32.54 2.14 37.76
N SER A 144 32.68 1.00 37.08
CA SER A 144 33.03 1.01 35.66
C SER A 144 31.84 1.45 34.80
N ASP A 145 32.10 2.10 33.66
CA ASP A 145 31.07 2.49 32.68
C ASP A 145 30.14 1.31 32.32
N ALA A 146 30.70 0.11 32.16
CA ALA A 146 29.94 -1.10 31.84
C ALA A 146 29.00 -1.52 32.99
N THR A 147 29.41 -1.35 34.25
CA THR A 147 28.59 -1.67 35.43
C THR A 147 27.46 -0.65 35.60
N ILE A 148 27.76 0.64 35.41
CA ILE A 148 26.78 1.74 35.42
C ILE A 148 25.73 1.50 34.33
N GLU A 149 26.16 1.25 33.09
CA GLU A 149 25.26 1.04 31.96
C GLU A 149 24.38 -0.19 32.19
N THR A 150 24.97 -1.28 32.70
CA THR A 150 24.24 -2.50 33.03
C THR A 150 23.18 -2.26 34.12
N PHE A 151 23.51 -1.54 35.18
CA PHE A 151 22.57 -1.19 36.25
C PHE A 151 21.46 -0.28 35.74
N PHE A 152 21.81 0.75 34.96
CA PHE A 152 20.88 1.69 34.35
C PHE A 152 19.87 0.99 33.45
N GLN A 153 20.32 0.05 32.60
CA GLN A 153 19.44 -0.69 31.70
C GLN A 153 18.56 -1.72 32.43
N ARG A 154 19.08 -2.33 33.51
CA ARG A 154 18.41 -3.46 34.20
C ARG A 154 17.38 -3.04 35.25
N GLN A 155 17.33 -1.78 35.68
CA GLN A 155 16.39 -1.29 36.70
C GLN A 155 14.91 -1.26 36.23
N TRP A 156 14.68 -0.99 34.94
CA TRP A 156 13.36 -0.58 34.43
C TRP A 156 12.25 -1.63 34.58
N ILE A 157 12.61 -2.91 34.62
CA ILE A 157 11.67 -4.02 34.85
C ILE A 157 10.93 -3.93 36.19
N PHE A 158 11.47 -3.22 37.19
CA PHE A 158 10.87 -3.12 38.54
C PHE A 158 10.08 -1.82 38.77
N LEU A 159 10.06 -0.92 37.78
CA LEU A 159 9.65 0.48 37.96
C LEU A 159 8.37 0.84 37.18
N ALA A 160 7.48 -0.13 36.98
CA ALA A 160 6.23 0.09 36.27
C ALA A 160 5.31 1.11 36.99
N PRO A 161 4.72 2.09 36.29
CA PRO A 161 3.87 3.12 36.89
C PRO A 161 2.45 2.63 37.19
N THR A 162 1.79 3.24 38.18
CA THR A 162 0.36 3.04 38.48
C THR A 162 -0.51 4.09 37.75
N PHE A 163 -1.51 3.64 36.99
CA PHE A 163 -2.53 4.51 36.42
C PHE A 163 -3.68 4.74 37.41
N ARG A 164 -4.01 5.98 37.73
CA ARG A 164 -4.97 6.35 38.79
C ARG A 164 -6.16 7.11 38.22
N LYS A 165 -7.34 6.93 38.79
CA LYS A 165 -8.60 7.55 38.36
C LYS A 165 -8.59 9.07 38.51
N ALA A 166 -7.88 9.55 39.53
CA ALA A 166 -7.68 10.97 39.80
C ALA A 166 -6.74 11.66 38.79
N GLN A 167 -5.90 10.90 38.08
CA GLN A 167 -4.88 11.46 37.17
C GLN A 167 -5.15 11.04 35.73
N PHE A 168 -5.14 12.03 34.83
CA PHE A 168 -5.44 11.80 33.40
C PHE A 168 -4.20 11.88 32.50
N GLU A 169 -3.22 12.73 32.83
CA GLU A 169 -2.01 12.95 32.02
C GLU A 169 -0.76 12.39 32.72
N TYR A 170 0.09 11.72 31.93
CA TYR A 170 1.35 11.13 32.38
C TYR A 170 2.50 11.45 31.42
N LYS A 171 3.73 11.43 31.96
CA LYS A 171 4.98 11.53 31.18
C LYS A 171 5.93 10.47 31.70
N PHE A 172 6.54 9.73 30.78
CA PHE A 172 7.40 8.60 31.03
C PHE A 172 8.68 8.70 30.19
N ASP A 173 9.78 8.24 30.76
CA ASP A 173 11.05 8.02 30.08
C ASP A 173 10.89 6.94 29.00
N HIS A 174 11.72 7.00 27.97
CA HIS A 174 11.68 6.06 26.86
C HIS A 174 12.00 4.61 27.25
N HIS A 175 12.70 4.37 28.36
CA HIS A 175 12.99 3.02 28.88
C HIS A 175 11.94 2.50 29.87
N CYS A 176 10.97 3.31 30.28
CA CYS A 176 10.01 2.94 31.32
C CYS A 176 9.12 1.76 30.88
N SER A 177 9.21 0.61 31.55
CA SER A 177 8.30 -0.50 31.35
C SER A 177 6.89 -0.16 31.85
N LEU A 178 5.87 -0.35 31.01
CA LEU A 178 4.48 -0.05 31.36
C LEU A 178 3.75 -1.33 31.81
N PRO A 179 2.77 -1.25 32.74
CA PRO A 179 2.09 -2.41 33.35
C PRO A 179 1.07 -3.10 32.42
N PHE A 180 1.41 -3.22 31.13
CA PHE A 180 0.56 -3.81 30.10
C PHE A 180 1.06 -5.23 29.76
N VAL A 181 0.13 -6.18 29.67
CA VAL A 181 0.36 -7.54 29.14
C VAL A 181 -0.18 -7.65 27.72
N ASP A 182 0.54 -8.33 26.84
CA ASP A 182 0.01 -8.62 25.50
C ASP A 182 -1.05 -9.70 25.57
N LEU A 183 -2.14 -9.49 24.84
CA LEU A 183 -3.23 -10.45 24.71
C LEU A 183 -3.16 -11.25 23.39
N GLN A 184 -2.08 -11.08 22.61
CA GLN A 184 -1.81 -11.79 21.35
C GLN A 184 -2.92 -11.59 20.29
N ASP A 185 -3.25 -10.34 19.98
CA ASP A 185 -4.06 -10.06 18.79
C ASP A 185 -3.21 -10.29 17.53
N GLU A 186 -3.68 -11.16 16.62
CA GLU A 186 -2.99 -11.48 15.37
C GLU A 186 -2.86 -10.29 14.41
N TYR A 187 -3.65 -9.21 14.59
CA TYR A 187 -3.66 -8.04 13.71
C TYR A 187 -3.99 -6.72 14.46
N PRO A 188 -3.04 -5.80 14.68
CA PRO A 188 -3.34 -4.48 15.24
C PRO A 188 -4.18 -3.63 14.26
N HIS A 189 -5.24 -2.99 14.75
CA HIS A 189 -6.05 -2.07 13.96
C HIS A 189 -5.25 -0.79 13.64
N LYS A 190 -4.79 -0.66 12.39
CA LYS A 190 -4.05 0.53 11.90
C LYS A 190 -5.04 1.60 11.44
N GLY A 191 -5.04 2.76 12.09
CA GLY A 191 -5.75 3.97 11.68
C GLY A 191 -4.82 5.01 11.03
N ALA A 192 -5.40 6.06 10.42
CA ALA A 192 -4.66 7.09 9.70
C ALA A 192 -3.68 7.93 10.56
N PHE A 193 -3.87 7.97 11.88
CA PHE A 193 -3.10 8.78 12.82
C PHE A 193 -2.34 7.94 13.87
N GLY A 194 -2.38 6.61 13.77
CA GLY A 194 -1.80 5.73 14.78
C GLY A 194 -2.27 4.27 14.73
N ALA A 195 -1.61 3.42 15.49
CA ALA A 195 -2.04 2.04 15.72
C ALA A 195 -2.82 1.95 17.03
N VAL A 196 -3.95 1.22 17.02
CA VAL A 196 -4.69 0.86 18.24
C VAL A 196 -4.39 -0.60 18.56
N ARG A 197 -3.94 -0.85 19.80
CA ARG A 197 -3.61 -2.20 20.29
C ARG A 197 -4.50 -2.57 21.47
N ARG A 198 -4.97 -3.81 21.50
CA ARG A 198 -5.58 -4.41 22.68
C ARG A 198 -4.49 -4.90 23.63
N LEU A 199 -4.54 -4.45 24.88
CA LEU A 199 -3.59 -4.82 25.92
C LEU A 199 -4.34 -5.10 27.22
N GLY A 200 -3.76 -5.91 28.10
CA GLY A 200 -4.24 -6.07 29.46
C GLY A 200 -3.50 -5.12 30.41
N LEU A 201 -4.19 -4.18 31.05
CA LEU A 201 -3.63 -3.37 32.14
C LEU A 201 -3.75 -4.15 33.46
N GLN A 202 -2.62 -4.50 34.09
CA GLN A 202 -2.61 -5.26 35.35
C GLN A 202 -3.36 -4.54 36.46
N ILE A 203 -4.19 -5.28 37.20
CA ILE A 203 -5.10 -4.67 38.18
C ILE A 203 -4.37 -4.03 39.38
N GLU A 204 -3.20 -4.55 39.76
CA GLU A 204 -2.33 -3.97 40.81
C GLU A 204 -1.88 -2.54 40.48
N TYR A 205 -1.88 -2.17 39.21
CA TYR A 205 -1.43 -0.87 38.71
C TYR A 205 -2.59 0.05 38.30
N THR A 206 -3.82 -0.21 38.78
CA THR A 206 -5.00 0.60 38.45
C THR A 206 -6.09 0.60 39.53
N ASP A 207 -6.82 1.72 39.67
CA ASP A 207 -7.99 1.90 40.54
C ASP A 207 -9.31 2.12 39.75
N PHE A 208 -9.31 1.93 38.42
CA PHE A 208 -10.48 2.22 37.57
C PHE A 208 -11.65 1.23 37.74
N LEU A 209 -11.44 0.06 38.37
CA LEU A 209 -12.46 -0.99 38.57
C LEU A 209 -12.46 -1.51 40.01
N THR A 210 -13.65 -1.78 40.55
CA THR A 210 -13.82 -2.53 41.79
C THR A 210 -13.72 -4.03 41.48
N PHE A 211 -12.68 -4.67 41.98
CA PHE A 211 -12.47 -6.11 41.85
C PHE A 211 -13.40 -6.85 42.82
N ASP A 212 -14.26 -7.72 42.31
CA ASP A 212 -14.97 -8.67 43.16
C ASP A 212 -14.03 -9.84 43.47
N LYS A 213 -13.47 -9.83 44.69
CA LYS A 213 -12.48 -10.83 45.16
C LYS A 213 -13.05 -12.25 45.26
N THR A 214 -14.35 -12.44 45.03
CA THR A 214 -15.03 -13.73 45.19
C THR A 214 -15.06 -14.58 43.91
N ASP A 215 -14.77 -13.99 42.74
CA ASP A 215 -14.79 -14.69 41.45
C ASP A 215 -13.44 -15.34 41.12
N LYS A 216 -13.36 -16.67 41.27
CA LYS A 216 -12.18 -17.49 40.93
C LYS A 216 -11.85 -17.50 39.42
N SER A 217 -12.72 -16.99 38.55
CA SER A 217 -12.51 -16.87 37.10
C SER A 217 -11.98 -15.50 36.65
N ALA A 218 -11.79 -14.55 37.59
CA ALA A 218 -11.38 -13.18 37.27
C ALA A 218 -9.96 -13.11 36.69
N LYS A 219 -9.83 -12.43 35.54
CA LYS A 219 -8.53 -12.15 34.92
C LYS A 219 -7.71 -11.18 35.80
N PRO A 220 -6.38 -11.32 35.92
CA PRO A 220 -5.54 -10.41 36.71
C PRO A 220 -5.35 -9.02 36.06
N TYR A 221 -5.99 -8.76 34.91
CA TYR A 221 -5.85 -7.54 34.13
C TYR A 221 -7.20 -7.07 33.57
N VAL A 222 -7.24 -5.79 33.19
CA VAL A 222 -8.34 -5.11 32.52
C VAL A 222 -7.99 -4.90 31.06
N GLU A 223 -8.87 -5.27 30.14
CA GLU A 223 -8.61 -5.09 28.71
C GLU A 223 -8.80 -3.61 28.29
N VAL A 224 -7.76 -3.04 27.68
CA VAL A 224 -7.71 -1.65 27.24
C VAL A 224 -7.27 -1.55 25.78
N ALA A 225 -7.70 -0.49 25.12
CA ALA A 225 -7.20 -0.08 23.82
C ALA A 225 -6.16 1.03 24.00
N VAL A 226 -4.95 0.83 23.49
CA VAL A 226 -3.89 1.86 23.49
C VAL A 226 -3.69 2.37 22.08
N LYS A 227 -4.03 3.64 21.84
CA LYS A 227 -3.84 4.37 20.57
C LYS A 227 -2.51 5.13 20.63
N VAL A 228 -1.56 4.77 19.79
CA VAL A 228 -0.23 5.40 19.71
C VAL A 228 -0.21 6.36 18.51
N LEU A 229 0.08 7.64 18.73
CA LEU A 229 0.24 8.61 17.64
C LEU A 229 1.60 8.42 16.95
N THR A 230 1.55 8.19 15.64
CA THR A 230 2.74 8.13 14.79
C THR A 230 3.03 9.48 14.17
N SER A 231 4.29 9.91 14.18
CA SER A 231 4.71 11.16 13.55
C SER A 231 4.77 11.01 12.03
N THR A 232 3.97 11.81 11.32
CA THR A 232 4.13 12.04 9.87
C THR A 232 4.61 13.47 9.63
N PRO A 233 5.36 13.76 8.53
CA PRO A 233 5.90 15.09 8.25
C PRO A 233 4.84 16.20 8.07
N ALA A 234 3.57 15.82 7.81
CA ALA A 234 2.49 16.73 7.44
C ALA A 234 1.63 17.21 8.62
N VAL A 235 1.86 16.70 9.84
CA VAL A 235 1.01 16.99 11.00
C VAL A 235 1.86 17.53 12.13
N ASP A 236 1.50 18.71 12.66
CA ASP A 236 1.98 19.13 13.96
C ASP A 236 1.37 18.20 15.03
N VAL A 237 2.08 17.08 15.28
CA VAL A 237 1.70 16.06 16.26
C VAL A 237 1.54 16.67 17.65
N LYS A 238 2.23 17.78 17.97
CA LYS A 238 2.08 18.47 19.25
C LYS A 238 0.72 19.19 19.31
N LYS A 239 0.34 19.92 18.25
CA LYS A 239 -0.97 20.58 18.14
C LYS A 239 -2.11 19.56 18.13
N PHE A 240 -1.98 18.46 17.38
CA PHE A 240 -2.97 17.39 17.35
C PHE A 240 -3.13 16.71 18.71
N TYR A 241 -2.04 16.25 19.32
CA TYR A 241 -2.07 15.59 20.62
C TYR A 241 -2.71 16.47 21.70
N ARG A 242 -2.33 17.76 21.74
CA ARG A 242 -2.90 18.72 22.70
C ARG A 242 -4.40 18.86 22.49
N LYS A 243 -4.84 18.98 21.24
CA LYS A 243 -6.26 19.15 20.90
C LYS A 243 -7.08 17.90 21.23
N GLU A 244 -6.63 16.73 20.82
CA GLU A 244 -7.28 15.44 21.12
C GLU A 244 -7.40 15.25 22.63
N MET A 245 -6.31 15.52 23.37
CA MET A 245 -6.31 15.47 24.83
C MET A 245 -7.35 16.42 25.45
N GLU A 246 -7.45 17.67 24.98
CA GLU A 246 -8.45 18.62 25.48
C GLU A 246 -9.89 18.19 25.14
N THR A 247 -10.14 17.66 23.93
CA THR A 247 -11.45 17.12 23.57
C THR A 247 -11.84 15.94 24.46
N LEU A 248 -10.90 15.00 24.70
CA LEU A 248 -11.14 13.87 25.60
C LEU A 248 -11.39 14.31 27.05
N LYS A 249 -10.75 15.39 27.52
CA LYS A 249 -11.06 16.00 28.83
C LYS A 249 -12.49 16.53 28.88
N VAL A 250 -13.02 17.10 27.79
CA VAL A 250 -14.42 17.55 27.71
C VAL A 250 -15.36 16.35 27.71
N MET A 251 -15.14 15.35 26.85
CA MET A 251 -15.96 14.13 26.81
C MET A 251 -16.00 13.41 28.16
N ARG A 252 -14.85 13.31 28.85
CA ARG A 252 -14.76 12.70 30.18
C ARG A 252 -15.57 13.48 31.24
N ARG A 253 -15.76 14.79 31.07
CA ARG A 253 -16.59 15.64 31.95
C ARG A 253 -18.09 15.50 31.67
N LEU A 254 -18.49 15.26 30.42
CA LEU A 254 -19.90 15.08 30.03
C LEU A 254 -20.56 13.83 30.64
N LYS A 255 -19.75 12.81 30.99
CA LYS A 255 -20.21 11.55 31.63
C LYS A 255 -21.43 10.92 30.92
N ASP A 256 -21.35 10.83 29.59
CA ASP A 256 -22.38 10.21 28.76
C ASP A 256 -22.00 8.77 28.38
N ASP A 257 -22.95 7.85 28.43
CA ASP A 257 -22.73 6.43 28.13
C ASP A 257 -22.48 6.15 26.65
N HIS A 258 -22.85 7.07 25.75
CA HIS A 258 -22.66 6.98 24.31
C HIS A 258 -21.46 7.81 23.81
N LEU A 259 -20.62 8.36 24.70
CA LEU A 259 -19.34 9.01 24.36
C LEU A 259 -18.15 8.24 24.97
N ILE A 260 -17.09 8.02 24.19
CA ILE A 260 -15.93 7.28 24.67
C ILE A 260 -15.25 8.01 25.85
N ARG A 261 -15.02 7.27 26.93
CA ARG A 261 -14.32 7.79 28.11
C ARG A 261 -12.88 7.31 28.16
N ALA A 262 -11.95 8.16 27.74
CA ALA A 262 -10.52 7.88 27.85
C ALA A 262 -10.10 7.63 29.31
N ILE A 263 -9.29 6.60 29.51
CA ILE A 263 -8.73 6.18 30.80
C ILE A 263 -7.61 7.12 31.21
N ALA A 264 -6.60 7.26 30.34
CA ALA A 264 -5.41 8.06 30.55
C ALA A 264 -4.79 8.49 29.22
N VAL A 265 -3.93 9.50 29.27
CA VAL A 265 -3.09 9.96 28.17
C VAL A 265 -1.66 10.04 28.68
N TYR A 266 -0.69 9.55 27.91
CA TYR A 266 0.70 9.57 28.33
C TYR A 266 1.68 9.87 27.19
N LYS A 267 2.85 10.39 27.56
CA LYS A 267 4.01 10.51 26.68
C LYS A 267 5.07 9.53 27.15
N LYS A 268 5.66 8.75 26.25
CA LYS A 268 6.81 7.87 26.54
C LYS A 268 7.92 8.19 25.54
N GLY A 269 8.97 8.88 25.98
CA GLY A 269 9.95 9.48 25.06
C GLY A 269 9.30 10.38 24.00
N LYS A 270 9.45 10.05 22.71
CA LYS A 270 8.80 10.77 21.59
C LYS A 270 7.36 10.33 21.33
N GLN A 271 6.95 9.16 21.85
CA GLN A 271 5.63 8.57 21.63
C GLN A 271 4.57 9.31 22.44
N LYS A 272 3.37 9.42 21.86
CA LYS A 272 2.22 10.05 22.49
C LYS A 272 1.04 9.11 22.37
N CYS A 273 0.45 8.73 23.50
CA CYS A 273 -0.49 7.61 23.57
C CYS A 273 -1.76 8.00 24.31
N PHE A 274 -2.88 7.39 23.90
CA PHE A 274 -4.18 7.49 24.56
C PHE A 274 -4.64 6.09 24.95
N VAL A 275 -5.17 5.95 26.16
CA VAL A 275 -5.66 4.68 26.70
C VAL A 275 -7.18 4.76 26.82
N PHE A 276 -7.88 3.78 26.25
CA PHE A 276 -9.34 3.70 26.24
C PHE A 276 -9.80 2.32 26.76
N PRO A 277 -11.06 2.18 27.20
CA PRO A 277 -11.66 0.87 27.43
C PRO A 277 -11.70 0.05 26.12
N TRP A 278 -11.49 -1.26 26.21
CA TRP A 278 -11.60 -2.14 25.04
C TRP A 278 -13.07 -2.42 24.66
N ALA A 279 -13.42 -2.14 23.40
CA ALA A 279 -14.74 -2.41 22.84
C ALA A 279 -14.83 -3.85 22.32
N HIS A 280 -15.32 -4.77 23.17
CA HIS A 280 -15.36 -6.21 22.87
C HIS A 280 -16.23 -6.56 21.65
N GLY A 281 -17.19 -5.70 21.30
CA GLY A 281 -18.07 -5.86 20.14
C GLY A 281 -17.43 -5.44 18.81
N GLY A 282 -16.29 -4.73 18.83
CA GLY A 282 -15.71 -4.10 17.64
C GLY A 282 -16.38 -2.76 17.30
N SER A 283 -16.28 -2.33 16.04
CA SER A 283 -17.03 -1.17 15.53
C SER A 283 -18.46 -1.55 15.12
N LEU A 284 -19.32 -0.56 14.88
CA LEU A 284 -20.66 -0.76 14.31
C LEU A 284 -20.58 -1.42 12.92
N GLN A 285 -19.53 -1.12 12.15
CA GLN A 285 -19.28 -1.80 10.88
C GLN A 285 -18.98 -3.29 11.09
N ASP A 286 -18.22 -3.65 12.14
CA ASP A 286 -17.93 -5.06 12.46
C ASP A 286 -19.16 -5.79 12.98
N LEU A 287 -20.04 -5.09 13.70
CA LEU A 287 -21.35 -5.62 14.08
C LEU A 287 -22.17 -5.99 12.84
N TRP A 288 -22.19 -5.13 11.81
CA TRP A 288 -22.94 -5.40 10.59
C TRP A 288 -22.39 -6.54 9.73
N LYS A 289 -21.09 -6.84 9.84
CA LYS A 289 -20.48 -8.01 9.16
C LYS A 289 -20.93 -9.35 9.74
N ARG A 290 -21.42 -9.38 10.98
CA ARG A 290 -21.83 -10.61 11.68
C ARG A 290 -23.33 -10.85 11.42
N ASP A 291 -23.65 -11.70 10.45
CA ASP A 291 -25.06 -12.00 10.09
C ASP A 291 -25.72 -13.00 11.05
N ARG A 292 -25.75 -12.66 12.34
CA ARG A 292 -26.13 -13.59 13.43
C ARG A 292 -27.46 -13.29 14.11
N THR A 293 -28.12 -12.18 13.77
CA THR A 293 -29.33 -11.73 14.48
C THR A 293 -30.53 -11.68 13.55
N LYS A 294 -31.52 -12.57 13.82
CA LYS A 294 -32.83 -12.49 13.19
C LYS A 294 -33.47 -11.14 13.51
N LEU A 295 -34.09 -10.52 12.51
CA LEU A 295 -34.83 -9.28 12.70
C LEU A 295 -35.97 -9.56 13.70
N SER A 296 -35.98 -8.82 14.82
CA SER A 296 -36.95 -8.98 15.91
C SER A 296 -37.34 -7.63 16.50
N LYS A 297 -38.43 -7.62 17.27
CA LYS A 297 -38.89 -6.44 18.00
C LYS A 297 -37.83 -5.90 18.96
N GLU A 298 -37.14 -6.79 19.66
CA GLU A 298 -36.09 -6.45 20.64
C GLU A 298 -34.91 -5.78 19.93
N LEU A 299 -34.51 -6.29 18.77
CA LEU A 299 -33.43 -5.73 17.97
C LEU A 299 -33.79 -4.33 17.45
N VAL A 300 -35.00 -4.13 16.92
CA VAL A 300 -35.46 -2.81 16.46
C VAL A 300 -35.56 -1.82 17.62
N THR A 301 -36.13 -2.25 18.75
CA THR A 301 -36.23 -1.44 19.97
C THR A 301 -34.84 -1.01 20.45
N TRP A 302 -33.88 -1.94 20.47
CA TRP A 302 -32.49 -1.66 20.82
C TRP A 302 -31.86 -0.67 19.85
N ALA A 303 -31.98 -0.89 18.54
CA ALA A 303 -31.36 -0.03 17.53
C ALA A 303 -31.87 1.42 17.59
N ILE A 304 -33.19 1.63 17.74
CA ILE A 304 -33.77 2.96 17.93
C ILE A 304 -33.25 3.62 19.22
N ALA A 305 -33.14 2.85 20.31
CA ALA A 305 -32.56 3.36 21.55
C ALA A 305 -31.09 3.79 21.38
N GLN A 306 -30.30 3.04 20.60
CA GLN A 306 -28.91 3.41 20.30
C GLN A 306 -28.82 4.66 19.42
N MET A 307 -29.65 4.78 18.37
CA MET A 307 -29.68 5.98 17.50
C MET A 307 -30.06 7.24 18.30
N TYR A 308 -31.04 7.11 19.21
CA TYR A 308 -31.40 8.17 20.15
C TYR A 308 -30.22 8.52 21.07
N GLY A 309 -29.58 7.52 21.68
CA GLY A 309 -28.46 7.71 22.60
C GLY A 309 -27.27 8.39 21.95
N ILE A 310 -26.87 7.94 20.76
CA ILE A 310 -25.82 8.56 19.94
C ILE A 310 -26.17 10.01 19.60
N SER A 311 -27.41 10.28 19.17
CA SER A 311 -27.85 11.64 18.85
C SER A 311 -27.82 12.56 20.08
N SER A 312 -28.23 12.05 21.25
CA SER A 312 -28.18 12.79 22.52
C SER A 312 -26.74 13.07 22.97
N ALA A 313 -25.82 12.13 22.76
CA ALA A 313 -24.40 12.33 23.00
C ALA A 313 -23.80 13.42 22.10
N ILE A 314 -24.17 13.44 20.82
CA ILE A 314 -23.73 14.47 19.87
C ILE A 314 -24.32 15.85 20.22
N GLU A 315 -25.59 15.91 20.64
CA GLU A 315 -26.22 17.15 21.14
C GLU A 315 -25.48 17.72 22.36
N LYS A 316 -25.16 16.88 23.35
CA LYS A 316 -24.35 17.30 24.51
C LYS A 316 -22.94 17.76 24.12
N LEU A 317 -22.30 17.07 23.16
CA LEU A 317 -20.99 17.45 22.65
C LEU A 317 -21.03 18.80 21.91
N HIS A 318 -22.13 19.04 21.18
CA HIS A 318 -22.38 20.31 20.51
C HIS A 318 -22.55 21.46 21.49
N GLY A 319 -23.11 21.24 22.68
CA GLY A 319 -23.21 22.23 23.77
C GLY A 319 -23.99 23.52 23.44
N SER A 320 -24.14 24.40 24.42
CA SER A 320 -24.70 25.75 24.25
C SER A 320 -23.58 26.80 24.14
N GLY A 321 -23.63 27.68 23.13
CA GLY A 321 -22.65 28.76 22.92
C GLY A 321 -21.41 28.41 22.06
N GLU A 322 -20.39 29.27 22.12
CA GLU A 322 -19.14 29.20 21.29
C GLU A 322 -18.18 28.06 21.71
N GLU A 323 -18.37 27.48 22.91
CA GLU A 323 -17.53 26.39 23.45
C GLU A 323 -17.89 25.00 22.88
N GLY A 324 -18.95 24.92 22.08
CA GLY A 324 -19.44 23.70 21.44
C GLY A 324 -18.40 22.97 20.59
N ILE A 325 -18.40 21.63 20.67
CA ILE A 325 -17.49 20.76 19.92
C ILE A 325 -18.28 20.01 18.85
N ARG A 326 -17.91 20.22 17.59
CA ARG A 326 -18.34 19.38 16.48
C ARG A 326 -17.56 18.06 16.51
N HIS A 327 -18.11 16.94 16.07
CA HIS A 327 -17.38 15.69 15.91
C HIS A 327 -16.54 15.68 14.60
N GLY A 328 -17.17 15.96 13.46
CA GLY A 328 -16.51 16.16 12.16
C GLY A 328 -16.13 14.89 11.37
N ASP A 329 -16.15 13.70 11.99
CA ASP A 329 -15.89 12.42 11.31
C ASP A 329 -16.79 11.28 11.84
N ILE A 330 -18.11 11.49 11.88
CA ILE A 330 -19.05 10.42 12.29
C ILE A 330 -19.17 9.41 11.16
N LYS A 331 -18.92 8.13 11.47
CA LYS A 331 -19.03 6.99 10.56
C LYS A 331 -19.15 5.68 11.34
N PRO A 332 -19.59 4.56 10.74
CA PRO A 332 -19.76 3.28 11.44
C PRO A 332 -18.47 2.76 12.09
N LEU A 333 -17.31 3.05 11.50
CA LEU A 333 -15.99 2.70 12.08
C LEU A 333 -15.68 3.43 13.39
N ASN A 334 -16.24 4.63 13.59
CA ASN A 334 -16.00 5.46 14.77
C ASN A 334 -17.09 5.30 15.84
N ILE A 335 -18.00 4.34 15.67
CA ILE A 335 -19.02 3.98 16.66
C ILE A 335 -18.68 2.59 17.18
N LEU A 336 -18.30 2.48 18.44
CA LEU A 336 -17.78 1.26 19.08
C LEU A 336 -18.88 0.52 19.82
N HIS A 337 -18.83 -0.81 19.82
CA HIS A 337 -19.83 -1.68 20.44
C HIS A 337 -19.32 -2.30 21.75
N PHE A 338 -20.03 -2.02 22.85
CA PHE A 338 -19.75 -2.54 24.19
C PHE A 338 -20.88 -3.50 24.64
N PRO A 339 -20.74 -4.82 24.42
CA PRO A 339 -21.75 -5.80 24.84
C PRO A 339 -21.82 -5.92 26.37
N LYS A 340 -23.03 -6.18 26.92
CA LYS A 340 -23.23 -6.35 28.38
C LYS A 340 -22.69 -7.68 28.92
N SER A 341 -22.60 -8.69 28.07
CA SER A 341 -22.09 -10.02 28.40
C SER A 341 -21.06 -10.47 27.35
N ARG A 342 -20.05 -11.24 27.77
CA ARG A 342 -19.02 -11.76 26.86
C ARG A 342 -19.53 -12.80 25.86
N ASP A 343 -20.65 -13.45 26.19
CA ASP A 343 -21.34 -14.42 25.34
C ASP A 343 -22.25 -13.77 24.27
N GLY A 344 -22.43 -12.44 24.31
CA GLY A 344 -23.26 -11.71 23.34
C GLY A 344 -24.78 -11.87 23.54
N SER A 345 -25.24 -12.43 24.66
CA SER A 345 -26.67 -12.59 24.97
C SER A 345 -27.45 -11.27 25.10
N SER A 346 -26.76 -10.13 25.23
CA SER A 346 -27.35 -8.79 25.20
C SER A 346 -26.56 -7.85 24.30
N TRP A 347 -27.25 -7.12 23.42
CA TRP A 347 -26.66 -6.21 22.43
C TRP A 347 -25.93 -4.99 23.01
N GLY A 348 -25.96 -4.74 24.32
CA GLY A 348 -25.11 -3.71 24.94
C GLY A 348 -25.32 -2.27 24.45
N THR A 349 -24.25 -1.48 24.39
CA THR A 349 -24.28 -0.03 24.10
C THR A 349 -23.32 0.33 22.95
N LEU A 350 -23.77 1.22 22.05
CA LEU A 350 -22.95 1.84 21.00
C LEU A 350 -22.39 3.18 21.48
N VAL A 351 -21.09 3.39 21.32
CA VAL A 351 -20.35 4.51 21.90
C VAL A 351 -19.57 5.22 20.82
N VAL A 352 -19.80 6.52 20.64
CA VAL A 352 -19.08 7.37 19.69
C VAL A 352 -17.66 7.61 20.17
N ALA A 353 -16.70 7.39 19.28
CA ALA A 353 -15.27 7.56 19.52
C ALA A 353 -14.62 8.41 18.40
N ASP A 354 -13.35 8.80 18.60
CA ASP A 354 -12.51 9.49 17.60
C ASP A 354 -13.01 10.87 17.13
N VAL A 355 -13.32 11.74 18.10
CA VAL A 355 -13.66 13.18 17.93
C VAL A 355 -12.51 14.06 17.38
N GLY A 356 -11.32 13.50 17.17
CA GLY A 356 -10.06 14.23 16.97
C GLY A 356 -9.87 14.95 15.64
N LEU A 357 -10.81 14.80 14.71
CA LEU A 357 -10.76 15.41 13.38
C LEU A 357 -11.50 16.74 13.28
N ALA A 358 -12.25 17.12 14.31
CA ALA A 358 -13.27 18.15 14.29
C ALA A 358 -12.86 19.59 13.89
N LYS A 359 -11.60 20.02 14.08
CA LYS A 359 -11.24 21.46 13.99
C LYS A 359 -9.87 21.77 13.36
N LEU A 360 -9.25 20.88 12.56
CA LEU A 360 -8.00 21.18 11.84
C LEU A 360 -8.16 21.23 10.31
N HIS A 361 -9.40 21.27 9.82
CA HIS A 361 -9.68 21.29 8.39
C HIS A 361 -9.16 22.55 7.67
N LYS A 362 -8.94 23.71 8.31
CA LYS A 362 -8.38 24.87 7.59
C LYS A 362 -6.95 24.58 7.09
N ASP A 363 -6.04 24.19 7.98
CA ASP A 363 -4.67 23.81 7.62
C ASP A 363 -4.62 22.50 6.79
N TYR A 364 -5.57 21.60 7.00
CA TYR A 364 -5.63 20.32 6.28
C TYR A 364 -6.24 20.44 4.87
N THR A 365 -7.02 21.48 4.58
CA THR A 365 -7.60 21.66 3.23
C THR A 365 -6.57 22.27 2.27
N ASP A 366 -5.65 23.09 2.77
CA ASP A 366 -4.52 23.61 1.97
C ASP A 366 -3.38 22.57 1.83
N LEU A 367 -3.28 21.63 2.78
CA LEU A 367 -2.33 20.50 2.73
C LEU A 367 -2.94 19.21 2.12
N ARG A 368 -4.14 19.29 1.51
CA ARG A 368 -4.81 18.16 0.83
C ARG A 368 -4.13 17.72 -0.48
N GLU A 369 -2.94 18.22 -0.77
CA GLU A 369 -2.02 17.61 -1.73
C GLU A 369 -1.12 16.55 -1.07
N GLY A 370 -1.73 15.44 -0.65
CA GLY A 370 -0.98 14.20 -0.45
C GLY A 370 -0.73 13.73 0.98
N THR A 371 -1.75 13.80 1.85
CA THR A 371 -1.87 12.83 2.95
C THR A 371 -2.67 11.61 2.51
N THR A 372 -2.28 10.48 3.06
CA THR A 372 -2.66 9.14 2.68
C THR A 372 -3.97 8.74 3.36
N THR A 373 -4.98 9.57 3.16
CA THR A 373 -6.37 9.23 3.44
C THR A 373 -7.18 9.73 2.25
N LYS A 374 -6.89 9.19 1.06
CA LYS A 374 -7.89 9.21 -0.02
C LYS A 374 -9.15 8.39 0.33
N HIS A 375 -9.14 7.66 1.46
CA HIS A 375 -10.34 7.15 2.14
C HIS A 375 -10.56 7.82 3.51
N GLY A 376 -10.21 9.10 3.64
CA GLY A 376 -10.85 9.94 4.65
C GLY A 376 -12.30 10.16 4.22
N THR A 377 -13.16 9.16 4.46
CA THR A 377 -14.61 9.24 4.68
C THR A 377 -15.35 10.34 3.89
N THR A 378 -15.05 10.57 2.61
CA THR A 378 -15.83 11.52 1.79
C THR A 378 -17.26 11.03 1.57
N MET A 379 -17.51 9.74 1.82
CA MET A 379 -18.83 9.12 1.72
C MET A 379 -19.87 9.75 2.65
N TYR A 380 -19.47 10.10 3.88
CA TYR A 380 -20.32 10.68 4.92
C TYR A 380 -20.17 12.20 5.01
N GLU A 381 -19.42 12.82 4.08
CA GLU A 381 -19.27 14.27 3.98
C GLU A 381 -20.53 14.89 3.34
N PRO A 382 -21.03 16.00 3.90
CA PRO A 382 -22.18 16.70 3.35
C PRO A 382 -21.82 17.55 2.13
N PRO A 383 -22.79 17.88 1.27
CA PRO A 383 -22.58 18.58 0.01
C PRO A 383 -21.95 19.98 0.12
N GLU A 384 -22.20 20.71 1.22
CA GLU A 384 -21.62 22.04 1.43
C GLU A 384 -20.08 22.05 1.56
N MET A 385 -19.45 20.89 1.71
CA MET A 385 -17.99 20.77 1.73
C MET A 385 -17.33 21.00 0.35
N GLU A 386 -18.09 20.91 -0.75
CA GLU A 386 -17.58 21.13 -2.11
C GLU A 386 -17.19 22.60 -2.36
N ASN A 387 -17.99 23.54 -1.85
CA ASN A 387 -17.77 24.99 -2.01
C ASN A 387 -16.87 25.59 -0.92
N PHE A 388 -16.50 24.81 0.10
CA PHE A 388 -15.73 25.28 1.26
C PHE A 388 -14.28 25.64 0.91
N ALA A 389 -13.74 25.14 -0.20
CA ALA A 389 -12.39 25.47 -0.68
C ALA A 389 -12.23 26.95 -1.09
N VAL A 390 -13.32 27.71 -1.23
CA VAL A 390 -13.31 29.08 -1.77
C VAL A 390 -13.60 30.15 -0.70
N LYS A 391 -14.17 29.79 0.46
CA LYS A 391 -14.61 30.76 1.49
C LYS A 391 -14.12 30.36 2.88
N THR A 392 -13.45 31.28 3.58
CA THR A 392 -12.79 31.09 4.88
C THR A 392 -13.74 30.97 6.09
N THR A 393 -14.91 30.32 5.95
CA THR A 393 -15.95 30.25 6.98
C THR A 393 -15.74 29.11 7.99
N THR A 394 -16.48 29.13 9.11
CA THR A 394 -16.50 28.07 10.14
C THR A 394 -17.51 26.98 9.77
N ILE A 395 -17.11 25.71 9.75
CA ILE A 395 -18.02 24.61 9.37
C ILE A 395 -19.09 24.40 10.46
N SER A 396 -20.35 24.29 10.03
CA SER A 396 -21.51 24.11 10.91
C SER A 396 -21.50 22.77 11.67
N ARG A 397 -22.08 22.78 12.88
CA ARG A 397 -22.39 21.57 13.68
C ARG A 397 -23.38 20.64 12.99
N ARG A 398 -24.19 21.17 12.05
CA ARG A 398 -25.10 20.39 11.20
C ARG A 398 -24.39 19.41 10.26
N TYR A 399 -23.07 19.53 10.11
CA TYR A 399 -22.25 18.51 9.46
C TYR A 399 -22.47 17.12 10.09
N ASP A 400 -22.42 17.05 11.42
CA ASP A 400 -22.54 15.77 12.14
C ASP A 400 -23.92 15.13 11.95
N VAL A 401 -24.96 15.96 11.77
CA VAL A 401 -26.34 15.49 11.53
C VAL A 401 -26.48 14.84 10.16
N TRP A 402 -25.78 15.33 9.13
CA TRP A 402 -25.73 14.66 7.82
C TRP A 402 -25.06 13.29 7.93
N SER A 403 -23.89 13.25 8.59
CA SER A 403 -23.15 12.01 8.78
C SER A 403 -23.96 10.98 9.58
N LEU A 404 -24.71 11.41 10.60
CA LEU A 404 -25.69 10.55 11.30
C LEU A 404 -26.80 10.05 10.36
N GLY A 405 -27.27 10.89 9.42
CA GLY A 405 -28.26 10.48 8.41
C GLY A 405 -27.77 9.35 7.52
N CYS A 406 -26.51 9.42 7.06
CA CYS A 406 -25.88 8.33 6.32
C CYS A 406 -25.80 7.04 7.16
N VAL A 407 -25.30 7.14 8.41
CA VAL A 407 -25.19 5.99 9.32
C VAL A 407 -26.55 5.38 9.64
N PHE A 408 -27.59 6.19 9.87
CA PHE A 408 -28.92 5.69 10.19
C PHE A 408 -29.60 5.01 9.00
N LEU A 409 -29.34 5.47 7.77
CA LEU A 409 -29.81 4.79 6.56
C LEU A 409 -29.16 3.40 6.40
N GLU A 410 -27.85 3.32 6.58
CA GLU A 410 -27.11 2.05 6.53
C GLU A 410 -27.57 1.10 7.64
N PHE A 411 -27.73 1.61 8.87
CA PHE A 411 -28.21 0.81 9.99
C PHE A 411 -29.63 0.27 9.73
N THR A 412 -30.54 1.10 9.18
CA THR A 412 -31.89 0.67 8.82
C THR A 412 -31.88 -0.37 7.69
N THR A 413 -31.01 -0.19 6.71
CA THR A 413 -30.79 -1.14 5.61
C THR A 413 -30.32 -2.49 6.14
N TRP A 414 -29.35 -2.48 7.06
CA TRP A 414 -28.88 -3.69 7.73
C TRP A 414 -29.94 -4.36 8.59
N LEU A 415 -30.78 -3.59 9.29
CA LEU A 415 -31.89 -4.13 10.09
C LEU A 415 -32.93 -4.84 9.23
N LEU A 416 -33.26 -4.31 8.04
CA LEU A 416 -34.27 -4.91 7.17
C LEU A 416 -33.69 -6.03 6.29
N TYR A 417 -32.55 -5.78 5.65
CA TYR A 417 -32.04 -6.61 4.55
C TYR A 417 -30.72 -7.34 4.83
N GLY A 418 -30.13 -7.16 6.01
CA GLY A 418 -28.96 -7.89 6.47
C GLY A 418 -27.68 -7.43 5.79
N LYS A 419 -26.62 -8.25 5.86
CA LYS A 419 -25.35 -7.95 5.22
C LYS A 419 -25.49 -7.86 3.70
N ALA A 420 -26.26 -8.77 3.09
CA ALA A 420 -26.48 -8.82 1.64
C ALA A 420 -27.10 -7.51 1.10
N GLY A 421 -28.07 -6.93 1.81
CA GLY A 421 -28.67 -5.65 1.41
C GLY A 421 -27.70 -4.47 1.48
N LEU A 422 -26.81 -4.44 2.47
CA LEU A 422 -25.73 -3.44 2.53
C LEU A 422 -24.72 -3.63 1.40
N ASP A 423 -24.28 -4.87 1.13
CA ASP A 423 -23.34 -5.17 0.05
C ASP A 423 -23.92 -4.78 -1.32
N GLN A 424 -25.21 -5.05 -1.56
CA GLN A 424 -25.92 -4.62 -2.76
C GLN A 424 -25.95 -3.09 -2.88
N PHE A 425 -26.25 -2.39 -1.78
CA PHE A 425 -26.25 -0.92 -1.76
C PHE A 425 -24.87 -0.35 -2.11
N TYR A 426 -23.80 -0.87 -1.51
CA TYR A 426 -22.43 -0.43 -1.80
C TYR A 426 -21.98 -0.77 -3.23
N GLY A 427 -22.37 -1.93 -3.76
CA GLY A 427 -22.11 -2.29 -5.15
C GLY A 427 -22.75 -1.32 -6.13
N ASN A 428 -24.03 -0.98 -5.91
CA ASN A 428 -24.76 -0.01 -6.71
C ASN A 428 -24.18 1.40 -6.63
N LEU A 429 -23.70 1.81 -5.44
CA LEU A 429 -23.06 3.11 -5.25
C LEU A 429 -21.65 3.16 -5.88
N THR A 430 -20.92 2.04 -5.91
CA THR A 430 -19.59 1.97 -6.54
C THR A 430 -19.68 2.03 -8.06
N ALA A 431 -20.73 1.44 -8.64
CA ALA A 431 -20.95 1.46 -10.10
C ALA A 431 -21.12 2.88 -10.67
N SER A 432 -21.54 3.87 -9.86
CA SER A 432 -21.70 5.25 -10.31
C SER A 432 -20.40 6.07 -10.33
N LYS A 433 -19.26 5.48 -9.93
CA LYS A 433 -17.93 6.14 -9.80
C LYS A 433 -17.90 7.30 -8.78
N THR A 434 -18.97 7.55 -8.04
CA THR A 434 -19.05 8.57 -6.99
C THR A 434 -19.35 7.88 -5.65
N TYR A 435 -18.32 7.71 -4.80
CA TYR A 435 -18.43 7.05 -3.49
C TYR A 435 -19.12 7.91 -2.41
N ARG A 436 -20.14 8.71 -2.77
CA ARG A 436 -20.81 9.70 -1.90
C ARG A 436 -22.33 9.51 -1.91
N PHE A 437 -23.00 9.92 -0.83
CA PHE A 437 -24.46 9.89 -0.74
C PHE A 437 -25.15 11.00 -1.57
N TRP A 438 -24.36 11.86 -2.22
CA TRP A 438 -24.80 12.96 -3.07
C TRP A 438 -23.89 13.08 -4.31
N ILE A 439 -24.38 13.74 -5.35
CA ILE A 439 -23.65 14.03 -6.59
C ILE A 439 -23.74 15.52 -6.95
N GLY A 440 -22.71 16.05 -7.59
CA GLY A 440 -22.73 17.40 -8.15
C GLY A 440 -23.69 17.50 -9.33
N SER A 441 -24.39 18.62 -9.45
CA SER A 441 -25.28 18.94 -10.58
C SER A 441 -25.17 20.43 -10.92
N PRO A 442 -25.42 20.84 -12.18
CA PRO A 442 -25.40 22.26 -12.59
C PRO A 442 -26.33 23.17 -11.78
N ARG A 443 -27.34 22.60 -11.10
CA ARG A 443 -28.29 23.33 -10.25
C ARG A 443 -27.93 23.29 -8.76
N GLY A 444 -26.76 22.75 -8.41
CA GLY A 444 -26.33 22.47 -7.04
C GLY A 444 -26.34 20.96 -6.72
N PRO A 445 -25.70 20.55 -5.62
CA PRO A 445 -25.58 19.15 -5.24
C PRO A 445 -26.94 18.53 -4.92
N ILE A 446 -27.16 17.28 -5.36
CA ILE A 446 -28.40 16.52 -5.15
C ILE A 446 -28.11 15.18 -4.50
N LEU A 447 -29.12 14.60 -3.83
CA LEU A 447 -29.04 13.25 -3.27
C LEU A 447 -28.76 12.23 -4.38
N HIS A 448 -27.86 11.28 -4.12
CA HIS A 448 -27.49 10.27 -5.11
C HIS A 448 -28.72 9.39 -5.47
N PRO A 449 -29.01 9.11 -6.75
CA PRO A 449 -30.20 8.36 -7.16
C PRO A 449 -30.36 7.00 -6.47
N VAL A 450 -29.26 6.24 -6.32
CA VAL A 450 -29.23 4.96 -5.57
C VAL A 450 -29.69 5.13 -4.11
N VAL A 451 -29.30 6.23 -3.45
CA VAL A 451 -29.71 6.53 -2.06
C VAL A 451 -31.20 6.85 -2.01
N GLY A 452 -31.69 7.68 -2.95
CA GLY A 452 -33.12 7.98 -3.08
C GLY A 452 -33.97 6.73 -3.33
N SER A 453 -33.51 5.83 -4.20
CA SER A 453 -34.16 4.54 -4.47
C SER A 453 -34.19 3.63 -3.25
N LEU A 454 -33.10 3.57 -2.47
CA LEU A 454 -33.06 2.79 -1.23
C LEU A 454 -34.05 3.30 -0.18
N ILE A 455 -34.10 4.63 0.03
CA ILE A 455 -35.08 5.24 0.96
C ILE A 455 -36.51 4.90 0.52
N LYS A 456 -36.80 5.02 -0.78
CA LYS A 456 -38.12 4.67 -1.32
C LYS A 456 -38.46 3.21 -1.10
N ARG A 457 -37.50 2.30 -1.33
CA ARG A 457 -37.66 0.86 -1.07
C ARG A 457 -37.98 0.60 0.41
N ILE A 458 -37.20 1.15 1.33
CA ILE A 458 -37.44 1.01 2.77
C ILE A 458 -38.85 1.46 3.14
N LYS A 459 -39.27 2.64 2.68
CA LYS A 459 -40.61 3.19 2.97
C LYS A 459 -41.77 2.38 2.37
N ASN A 460 -41.52 1.61 1.31
CA ASN A 460 -42.52 0.73 0.70
C ASN A 460 -42.59 -0.64 1.39
N ASP A 461 -41.45 -1.12 1.87
CA ASP A 461 -41.34 -2.45 2.48
C ASP A 461 -41.85 -2.47 3.94
N VAL A 462 -41.88 -1.31 4.63
CA VAL A 462 -42.41 -1.19 5.99
C VAL A 462 -43.73 -0.44 6.02
N LYS A 463 -44.63 -0.80 6.94
CA LYS A 463 -45.92 -0.13 7.09
C LYS A 463 -45.76 1.35 7.40
N GLN A 464 -46.57 2.18 6.75
CA GLN A 464 -46.58 3.63 6.94
C GLN A 464 -46.80 3.99 8.42
N ASN A 465 -46.07 5.01 8.89
CA ASN A 465 -46.10 5.49 10.28
C ASN A 465 -45.59 4.49 11.34
N THR A 466 -44.83 3.47 10.97
CA THR A 466 -44.02 2.70 11.95
C THR A 466 -42.71 3.42 12.29
N ALA A 467 -41.98 2.93 13.30
CA ALA A 467 -40.71 3.50 13.73
C ALA A 467 -39.68 3.61 12.59
N LEU A 468 -39.47 2.52 11.83
CA LEU A 468 -38.50 2.52 10.72
C LEU A 468 -39.00 3.36 9.52
N TRP A 469 -40.32 3.43 9.29
CA TRP A 469 -40.89 4.32 8.29
C TRP A 469 -40.62 5.79 8.64
N ARG A 470 -40.90 6.17 9.90
CA ARG A 470 -40.66 7.53 10.41
C ARG A 470 -39.18 7.89 10.43
N LEU A 471 -38.32 6.92 10.73
CA LEU A 471 -36.87 7.11 10.64
C LEU A 471 -36.41 7.36 9.19
N ALA A 472 -36.90 6.58 8.23
CA ALA A 472 -36.57 6.78 6.81
C ALA A 472 -37.07 8.15 6.30
N GLU A 473 -38.26 8.58 6.74
CA GLU A 473 -38.78 9.92 6.46
C GLU A 473 -37.88 11.01 7.06
N LEU A 474 -37.52 10.88 8.33
CA LEU A 474 -36.64 11.81 9.04
C LEU A 474 -35.28 11.92 8.31
N VAL A 475 -34.67 10.79 7.94
CA VAL A 475 -33.41 10.75 7.18
C VAL A 475 -33.52 11.53 5.87
N SER A 476 -34.58 11.29 5.09
CA SER A 476 -34.75 11.94 3.77
C SER A 476 -35.12 13.41 3.83
N SER A 477 -35.88 13.82 4.85
CA SER A 477 -36.52 15.14 4.89
C SER A 477 -35.79 16.13 5.82
N TRP A 478 -34.95 15.65 6.75
CA TRP A 478 -34.32 16.48 7.79
C TRP A 478 -32.80 16.29 7.91
N LEU A 479 -32.25 15.10 7.60
CA LEU A 479 -30.82 14.80 7.79
C LEU A 479 -30.03 14.91 6.48
N LEU A 480 -30.46 14.22 5.43
CA LEU A 480 -29.81 14.21 4.11
C LEU A 480 -30.29 15.35 3.20
N VAL A 481 -30.32 16.56 3.75
CA VAL A 481 -30.70 17.81 3.05
C VAL A 481 -29.52 18.78 3.04
N GLY A 482 -29.33 19.50 1.93
CA GLY A 482 -28.28 20.52 1.79
C GLY A 482 -28.54 21.77 2.64
N ILE A 483 -27.51 22.59 2.86
CA ILE A 483 -27.60 23.88 3.55
C ILE A 483 -27.27 24.98 2.53
N ASP A 484 -28.20 25.90 2.28
CA ASP A 484 -27.98 27.06 1.41
C ASP A 484 -27.53 28.25 2.28
N GLU A 485 -26.22 28.51 2.40
CA GLU A 485 -25.71 29.65 3.20
C GLU A 485 -25.62 30.96 2.39
N ASP A 486 -25.63 30.91 1.05
CA ASP A 486 -25.21 32.02 0.19
C ASP A 486 -26.35 32.88 -0.43
N ARG A 487 -27.64 32.61 -0.14
CA ARG A 487 -28.76 33.39 -0.71
C ARG A 487 -29.44 34.39 0.23
N ARG A 488 -28.84 34.73 1.38
CA ARG A 488 -29.37 35.83 2.22
C ARG A 488 -29.22 37.23 1.60
N MET A 489 -28.47 37.38 0.50
CA MET A 489 -28.26 38.67 -0.18
C MET A 489 -29.08 38.89 -1.46
N ALA A 490 -29.90 37.92 -1.90
CA ALA A 490 -30.75 38.10 -3.08
C ALA A 490 -32.14 37.56 -2.75
N GLY A 491 -33.09 38.47 -2.52
CA GLY A 491 -34.47 38.21 -2.08
C GLY A 491 -35.33 37.37 -3.04
N GLN A 492 -34.91 36.13 -3.35
CA GLN A 492 -35.71 35.11 -4.01
C GLN A 492 -35.79 33.87 -3.11
N PRO A 493 -36.99 33.30 -2.90
CA PRO A 493 -37.14 32.10 -2.09
C PRO A 493 -36.62 30.87 -2.85
N THR A 494 -35.51 30.28 -2.40
CA THR A 494 -35.09 28.93 -2.84
C THR A 494 -35.56 27.86 -1.89
N LYS A 495 -36.09 26.80 -2.48
CA LYS A 495 -36.74 25.66 -1.85
C LYS A 495 -35.69 24.64 -1.35
N TYR A 496 -34.93 24.98 -0.32
CA TYR A 496 -34.19 24.02 0.52
C TYR A 496 -34.37 24.39 2.00
N THR A 497 -35.24 23.64 2.67
CA THR A 497 -35.49 23.73 4.12
C THR A 497 -34.23 23.28 4.86
N GLY A 498 -33.74 24.09 5.81
CA GLY A 498 -32.45 23.84 6.47
C GLY A 498 -32.38 22.49 7.17
N ARG A 499 -31.23 21.80 7.05
CA ARG A 499 -30.92 20.55 7.78
C ARG A 499 -31.14 20.72 9.29
N ALA A 500 -31.66 19.68 9.94
CA ALA A 500 -31.88 19.67 11.39
C ALA A 500 -30.59 19.90 12.20
N THR A 501 -30.76 20.43 13.40
CA THR A 501 -29.76 20.45 14.47
C THR A 501 -29.78 19.13 15.24
N ALA A 502 -28.73 18.85 16.02
CA ALA A 502 -28.69 17.65 16.86
C ALA A 502 -29.82 17.66 17.92
N LEU A 503 -30.22 18.82 18.42
CA LEU A 503 -31.34 18.97 19.36
C LEU A 503 -32.67 18.56 18.72
N GLU A 504 -32.99 19.10 17.55
CA GLU A 504 -34.21 18.75 16.79
C GLU A 504 -34.24 17.24 16.47
N LEU A 505 -33.10 16.66 16.06
CA LEU A 505 -32.98 15.22 15.84
C LEU A 505 -33.28 14.41 17.11
N VAL A 506 -32.78 14.84 18.26
CA VAL A 506 -33.03 14.17 19.55
C VAL A 506 -34.51 14.24 19.92
N GLU A 507 -35.18 15.37 19.69
CA GLU A 507 -36.61 15.53 19.96
C GLU A 507 -37.48 14.62 19.10
N GLU A 508 -37.20 14.53 17.79
CA GLU A 508 -37.91 13.62 16.88
C GLU A 508 -37.68 12.15 17.25
N LEU A 509 -36.43 11.75 17.52
CA LEU A 509 -36.13 10.39 17.96
C LEU A 509 -36.75 10.07 19.34
N ARG A 510 -36.87 11.05 20.23
CA ARG A 510 -37.61 10.92 21.50
C ARG A 510 -39.08 10.62 21.25
N GLY A 511 -39.69 11.32 20.28
CA GLY A 511 -41.07 11.08 19.84
C GLY A 511 -41.27 9.64 19.35
N ILE A 512 -40.42 9.18 18.42
CA ILE A 512 -40.42 7.79 17.92
C ILE A 512 -40.30 6.81 19.09
N ARG A 513 -39.38 7.07 20.04
CA ARG A 513 -39.15 6.18 21.18
C ARG A 513 -40.36 6.10 22.12
N ASN A 514 -40.97 7.24 22.42
CA ASN A 514 -42.11 7.36 23.33
C ASN A 514 -43.36 6.66 22.77
N ILE A 515 -43.61 6.74 21.46
CA ILE A 515 -44.70 6.02 20.81
C ILE A 515 -44.43 4.51 20.87
N GLY A 516 -43.24 4.07 20.47
CA GLY A 516 -42.89 2.66 20.46
C GLY A 516 -42.87 2.00 21.84
N SER A 517 -42.51 2.74 22.90
CA SER A 517 -42.61 2.22 24.28
C SER A 517 -44.05 1.95 24.72
N LYS A 518 -45.04 2.63 24.12
CA LYS A 518 -46.47 2.46 24.41
C LYS A 518 -47.16 1.49 23.45
N ASN A 519 -46.62 1.31 22.25
CA ASN A 519 -47.17 0.44 21.21
C ASN A 519 -46.08 -0.44 20.58
N GLY A 520 -46.04 -1.72 20.96
CA GLY A 520 -45.04 -2.65 20.43
C GLY A 520 -45.11 -2.89 18.92
N SER A 521 -46.31 -2.79 18.31
CA SER A 521 -46.49 -2.95 16.86
C SER A 521 -45.91 -1.78 16.06
N TYR A 522 -45.65 -0.64 16.70
CA TYR A 522 -44.96 0.49 16.09
C TYR A 522 -43.49 0.19 15.79
N TYR A 523 -42.84 -0.69 16.59
CA TYR A 523 -41.47 -1.12 16.33
C TYR A 523 -41.37 -2.35 15.42
N PHE A 524 -42.35 -3.24 15.47
CA PHE A 524 -42.29 -4.50 14.74
C PHE A 524 -43.69 -5.01 14.43
N ASP A 525 -44.06 -4.99 13.16
CA ASP A 525 -45.39 -5.35 12.66
C ASP A 525 -45.36 -6.64 11.81
N SER A 526 -46.50 -6.95 11.17
CA SER A 526 -46.66 -8.09 10.29
C SER A 526 -45.75 -8.05 9.06
N ASP A 527 -45.53 -6.87 8.49
CA ASP A 527 -44.76 -6.70 7.24
C ASP A 527 -43.27 -6.94 7.53
N MET A 528 -42.78 -6.43 8.65
CA MET A 528 -41.43 -6.72 9.14
C MET A 528 -41.26 -8.19 9.54
N LYS A 529 -42.31 -8.87 10.01
CA LYS A 529 -42.29 -10.31 10.26
C LYS A 529 -42.10 -11.08 8.96
N THR A 530 -42.79 -10.71 7.89
CA THR A 530 -42.60 -11.29 6.55
C THR A 530 -41.18 -11.06 6.03
N ILE A 531 -40.64 -9.84 6.18
CA ILE A 531 -39.24 -9.55 5.82
C ILE A 531 -38.27 -10.42 6.63
N ALA A 532 -38.53 -10.60 7.93
CA ALA A 532 -37.70 -11.44 8.80
C ALA A 532 -37.75 -12.94 8.43
N GLU A 533 -38.84 -13.41 7.82
CA GLU A 533 -39.01 -14.78 7.33
C GLU A 533 -38.37 -14.99 5.94
N GLN A 534 -38.33 -13.95 5.11
CA GLN A 534 -37.71 -13.97 3.78
C GLN A 534 -36.18 -13.78 3.82
N ARG A 535 -35.61 -13.42 4.97
CA ARG A 535 -34.16 -13.35 5.13
C ARG A 535 -33.55 -14.75 4.93
N PRO A 536 -32.55 -14.91 4.03
CA PRO A 536 -31.88 -16.19 3.85
C PRO A 536 -31.27 -16.66 5.18
N ASP A 537 -31.42 -17.94 5.49
CA ASP A 537 -30.87 -18.55 6.70
C ASP A 537 -29.33 -18.49 6.66
N PRO A 538 -28.68 -17.81 7.62
CA PRO A 538 -27.22 -17.69 7.65
C PRO A 538 -26.49 -19.02 7.87
N ASN A 539 -27.21 -20.12 8.19
CA ASN A 539 -26.65 -21.47 8.35
C ASN A 539 -26.93 -22.41 7.16
N LEU A 540 -27.57 -21.95 6.08
CA LEU A 540 -27.73 -22.79 4.88
C LEU A 540 -26.39 -22.86 4.11
N ASN A 541 -25.82 -24.06 4.08
CA ASN A 541 -24.51 -24.37 3.52
C ASN A 541 -24.22 -23.77 2.13
N ILE A 542 -23.12 -23.03 2.12
CA ILE A 542 -22.11 -22.80 1.09
C ILE A 542 -22.11 -23.86 -0.02
N ALA A 543 -22.74 -23.53 -1.14
CA ALA A 543 -22.37 -23.96 -2.49
C ALA A 543 -23.01 -23.00 -3.48
N THR A 544 -22.30 -22.66 -4.55
CA THR A 544 -22.75 -21.83 -5.69
C THR A 544 -23.02 -20.35 -5.39
N ASP A 545 -21.96 -19.53 -5.36
CA ASP A 545 -21.85 -18.35 -6.25
C ASP A 545 -20.46 -17.72 -6.12
N GLN A 546 -19.46 -18.28 -6.81
CA GLN A 546 -18.10 -17.70 -6.89
C GLN A 546 -17.92 -16.81 -8.13
N GLY A 547 -19.02 -16.29 -8.71
CA GLY A 547 -18.97 -15.50 -9.95
C GLY A 547 -18.79 -13.99 -9.80
N VAL A 548 -18.97 -13.40 -8.60
CA VAL A 548 -19.02 -11.92 -8.45
C VAL A 548 -18.14 -11.38 -7.31
N ALA A 549 -17.48 -12.26 -6.54
CA ALA A 549 -16.71 -11.88 -5.35
C ALA A 549 -15.26 -11.41 -5.61
N LEU A 550 -14.79 -11.31 -6.85
CA LEU A 550 -13.38 -10.97 -7.15
C LEU A 550 -13.07 -9.48 -7.35
N ARG A 551 -13.99 -8.55 -7.07
CA ARG A 551 -13.73 -7.10 -7.20
C ARG A 551 -13.80 -6.27 -5.92
N SER A 552 -13.96 -6.89 -4.74
CA SER A 552 -13.93 -6.15 -3.46
C SER A 552 -13.12 -6.80 -2.35
N GLU A 553 -12.32 -7.82 -2.66
CA GLU A 553 -11.26 -8.22 -1.74
C GLU A 553 -10.33 -7.03 -1.48
N GLN A 554 -10.03 -6.85 -0.19
CA GLN A 554 -9.21 -5.81 0.39
C GLN A 554 -8.07 -5.40 -0.57
N ARG A 555 -8.05 -4.12 -0.98
CA ARG A 555 -6.91 -3.47 -1.68
C ARG A 555 -5.69 -3.35 -0.75
N THR A 556 -5.25 -4.49 -0.22
CA THR A 556 -4.06 -4.69 0.62
C THR A 556 -3.45 -6.07 0.36
N THR A 557 -3.64 -6.65 -0.83
CA THR A 557 -2.89 -7.85 -1.24
C THR A 557 -1.88 -7.41 -2.31
N LYS A 558 -0.61 -7.67 -2.01
CA LYS A 558 0.61 -7.32 -2.76
C LYS A 558 0.34 -7.17 -4.27
N LEU A 559 0.82 -6.08 -4.90
CA LEU A 559 1.00 -5.97 -6.35
C LEU A 559 1.55 -7.31 -6.90
N ASP A 560 0.69 -8.12 -7.50
CA ASP A 560 1.05 -9.38 -8.13
C ASP A 560 1.47 -9.11 -9.57
N ASP A 561 2.57 -9.72 -9.99
CA ASP A 561 3.13 -9.61 -11.34
C ASP A 561 2.57 -10.72 -12.26
N MET A 562 1.34 -11.15 -12.02
CA MET A 562 0.72 -12.24 -12.77
C MET A 562 -0.10 -11.70 -13.93
N TRP A 563 0.29 -12.09 -15.15
CA TRP A 563 -0.50 -11.86 -16.35
C TRP A 563 -1.77 -12.70 -16.34
N ARG A 564 -2.89 -12.07 -16.70
CA ARG A 564 -4.20 -12.73 -16.84
C ARG A 564 -4.75 -12.51 -18.24
N ASN A 565 -5.34 -13.55 -18.81
CA ASN A 565 -6.02 -13.49 -20.11
C ASN A 565 -7.53 -13.44 -19.89
N ILE A 566 -8.14 -12.29 -20.18
CA ILE A 566 -9.54 -12.00 -19.88
C ILE A 566 -10.33 -11.97 -21.20
N PRO A 567 -11.35 -12.83 -21.37
CA PRO A 567 -12.23 -12.76 -22.54
C PRO A 567 -13.05 -11.47 -22.59
N ASP A 568 -12.95 -10.71 -23.68
CA ASP A 568 -13.92 -9.67 -24.02
C ASP A 568 -14.82 -10.13 -25.17
N ASN A 569 -15.77 -11.01 -24.83
CA ASN A 569 -16.76 -11.52 -25.78
C ASN A 569 -17.67 -10.41 -26.35
N SER A 570 -17.80 -9.26 -25.66
CA SER A 570 -18.62 -8.15 -26.14
C SER A 570 -17.94 -7.46 -27.31
N TRP A 571 -16.64 -7.23 -27.20
CA TRP A 571 -15.82 -6.61 -28.23
C TRP A 571 -15.46 -7.59 -29.35
N GLY A 572 -15.16 -8.84 -28.99
CA GLY A 572 -14.91 -9.92 -29.95
C GLY A 572 -16.04 -10.05 -30.97
N ARG A 573 -17.31 -9.96 -30.54
CA ARG A 573 -18.47 -9.99 -31.44
C ARG A 573 -18.52 -8.82 -32.43
N ILE A 574 -18.16 -7.62 -31.98
CA ILE A 574 -18.16 -6.42 -32.83
C ILE A 574 -17.04 -6.52 -33.88
N LEU A 575 -15.86 -6.97 -33.46
CA LEU A 575 -14.70 -7.06 -34.33
C LEU A 575 -14.83 -8.17 -35.39
N THR A 576 -15.32 -9.35 -35.02
CA THR A 576 -15.50 -10.44 -36.00
C THR A 576 -16.45 -10.05 -37.13
N GLN A 577 -17.46 -9.21 -36.86
CA GLN A 577 -18.34 -8.65 -37.90
C GLN A 577 -17.64 -7.64 -38.82
N ARG A 578 -16.68 -6.87 -38.30
CA ARG A 578 -16.01 -5.78 -39.05
C ARG A 578 -14.77 -6.22 -39.82
N LEU A 579 -14.19 -7.38 -39.48
CA LEU A 579 -12.92 -7.86 -40.03
C LEU A 579 -13.06 -8.84 -41.20
N ASP A 580 -14.29 -9.15 -41.61
CA ASP A 580 -14.61 -10.23 -42.55
C ASP A 580 -14.11 -11.58 -42.02
N TRP A 581 -14.97 -12.27 -41.26
CA TRP A 581 -14.64 -13.51 -40.56
C TRP A 581 -14.26 -14.68 -41.49
N GLY A 582 -14.74 -14.70 -42.74
CA GLY A 582 -14.60 -15.83 -43.66
C GLY A 582 -13.15 -16.30 -43.86
N PRO A 583 -12.22 -15.42 -44.30
CA PRO A 583 -10.81 -15.76 -44.48
C PRO A 583 -10.04 -16.10 -43.20
N LEU A 584 -10.56 -15.74 -42.02
CA LEU A 584 -9.93 -15.94 -40.71
C LEU A 584 -10.45 -17.20 -39.99
N ARG A 585 -11.33 -17.96 -40.65
CA ARG A 585 -11.98 -19.15 -40.12
C ARG A 585 -11.13 -20.42 -40.35
N PRO A 586 -10.78 -21.18 -39.28
CA PRO A 586 -10.15 -22.49 -39.45
C PRO A 586 -11.04 -23.49 -40.18
N ALA A 587 -10.43 -24.42 -40.92
CA ALA A 587 -11.13 -25.56 -41.49
C ALA A 587 -11.67 -26.50 -40.39
N VAL A 588 -12.86 -27.07 -40.61
CA VAL A 588 -13.51 -28.01 -39.69
C VAL A 588 -13.54 -29.39 -40.33
N GLU A 589 -12.68 -30.28 -39.86
CA GLU A 589 -12.50 -31.62 -40.45
C GLU A 589 -12.89 -32.75 -39.48
N SER A 590 -14.17 -32.77 -39.10
CA SER A 590 -14.67 -33.75 -38.13
C SER A 590 -14.63 -35.21 -38.60
N SER A 591 -14.52 -35.46 -39.92
CA SER A 591 -14.52 -36.82 -40.50
C SER A 591 -13.20 -37.56 -40.33
N ARG A 592 -12.07 -36.86 -40.19
CA ARG A 592 -10.72 -37.45 -40.02
C ARG A 592 -10.31 -37.63 -38.55
N LEU A 593 -11.20 -37.33 -37.60
CA LEU A 593 -10.90 -37.48 -36.18
C LEU A 593 -10.95 -38.97 -35.78
N CYS A 594 -9.86 -39.44 -35.16
CA CYS A 594 -9.80 -40.76 -34.53
C CYS A 594 -10.82 -40.86 -33.38
N SER A 595 -11.21 -42.08 -33.01
CA SER A 595 -12.25 -42.33 -31.99
C SER A 595 -11.99 -41.58 -30.67
N PRO A 596 -10.76 -41.60 -30.09
CA PRO A 596 -10.48 -40.84 -28.87
C PRO A 596 -10.66 -39.33 -29.01
N CYS A 597 -10.13 -38.72 -30.07
CA CYS A 597 -10.29 -37.27 -30.30
C CYS A 597 -11.75 -36.88 -30.55
N ARG A 598 -12.56 -37.76 -31.17
CA ARG A 598 -13.99 -37.54 -31.40
C ARG A 598 -14.80 -37.55 -30.11
N ASN A 599 -14.42 -38.40 -29.15
CA ASN A 599 -15.13 -38.57 -27.88
C ASN A 599 -14.62 -37.64 -26.76
N THR A 600 -13.58 -36.85 -27.02
CA THR A 600 -12.99 -35.95 -26.03
C THR A 600 -13.87 -34.70 -25.84
N ASN A 601 -14.28 -34.42 -24.60
CA ASN A 601 -14.97 -33.18 -24.26
C ASN A 601 -13.97 -32.08 -23.86
N PHE A 602 -13.66 -31.19 -24.80
CA PHE A 602 -12.75 -30.06 -24.58
C PHE A 602 -13.34 -28.93 -23.71
N LEU A 603 -14.61 -29.03 -23.30
CA LEU A 603 -15.24 -28.13 -22.34
C LEU A 603 -15.09 -28.61 -20.88
N ASN A 604 -14.34 -29.68 -20.61
CA ASN A 604 -14.02 -30.08 -19.24
C ASN A 604 -12.88 -29.23 -18.64
N PHE A 605 -12.91 -29.01 -17.32
CA PHE A 605 -11.88 -28.27 -16.57
C PHE A 605 -10.51 -28.98 -16.56
N ARG A 606 -10.53 -30.30 -16.72
CA ARG A 606 -9.33 -31.12 -16.83
C ARG A 606 -9.41 -31.92 -18.11
N LEU A 607 -8.34 -31.86 -18.89
CA LEU A 607 -8.17 -32.66 -20.09
C LEU A 607 -7.04 -33.64 -19.84
N GLU A 608 -7.40 -34.87 -19.51
CA GLU A 608 -6.46 -36.00 -19.43
C GLU A 608 -6.66 -36.85 -20.67
N LEU A 609 -5.61 -36.94 -21.50
CA LEU A 609 -5.60 -37.86 -22.62
C LEU A 609 -4.87 -39.12 -22.17
N ASP A 610 -5.49 -40.27 -22.38
CA ASP A 610 -4.86 -41.59 -22.20
C ASP A 610 -3.90 -41.89 -23.37
N ARG A 611 -2.98 -40.97 -23.64
CA ARG A 611 -2.00 -41.01 -24.73
C ARG A 611 -0.72 -40.28 -24.33
N SER A 612 0.41 -40.90 -24.69
CA SER A 612 1.73 -40.28 -24.60
C SER A 612 1.96 -39.29 -25.76
N LEU A 613 2.99 -38.45 -25.64
CA LEU A 613 3.42 -37.57 -26.74
C LEU A 613 3.81 -38.39 -27.99
N GLY A 614 4.42 -39.56 -27.81
CA GLY A 614 4.73 -40.49 -28.90
C GLY A 614 3.48 -41.09 -29.57
N ASP A 615 2.42 -41.34 -28.82
CA ASP A 615 1.14 -41.80 -29.39
C ASP A 615 0.46 -40.71 -30.24
N LEU A 616 0.56 -39.44 -29.82
CA LEU A 616 0.07 -38.31 -30.60
C LEU A 616 0.87 -38.14 -31.90
N SER A 617 2.20 -38.26 -31.83
CA SER A 617 3.07 -38.19 -33.01
C SER A 617 2.70 -39.25 -34.04
N ARG A 618 2.56 -40.52 -33.63
CA ARG A 618 2.21 -41.63 -34.52
C ARG A 618 0.85 -41.47 -35.18
N ALA A 619 -0.10 -40.83 -34.51
CA ALA A 619 -1.45 -40.59 -35.02
C ALA A 619 -1.60 -39.25 -35.80
N SER A 620 -0.53 -38.46 -35.93
CA SER A 620 -0.59 -37.10 -36.48
C SER A 620 -0.94 -37.08 -37.97
N ASP A 621 -0.49 -38.06 -38.74
CA ASP A 621 -0.75 -38.13 -40.20
C ASP A 621 -2.20 -38.48 -40.52
N GLU A 622 -2.88 -39.19 -39.61
CA GLU A 622 -4.24 -39.70 -39.81
C GLU A 622 -5.31 -38.84 -39.12
N CYS A 623 -4.95 -38.11 -38.05
CA CYS A 623 -5.89 -37.34 -37.24
C CYS A 623 -5.42 -35.88 -37.05
N PRO A 624 -6.14 -34.88 -37.60
CA PRO A 624 -5.73 -33.47 -37.50
C PRO A 624 -5.71 -32.95 -36.06
N MET A 625 -6.55 -33.50 -35.18
CA MET A 625 -6.52 -33.16 -33.75
C MET A 625 -5.28 -33.74 -33.06
N CYS A 626 -4.87 -34.97 -33.38
CA CYS A 626 -3.61 -35.54 -32.86
C CYS A 626 -2.40 -34.73 -33.33
N CYS A 627 -2.38 -34.32 -34.60
CA CYS A 627 -1.37 -33.43 -35.16
C CYS A 627 -1.30 -32.10 -34.39
N PHE A 628 -2.45 -31.45 -34.17
CA PHE A 628 -2.55 -30.20 -33.42
C PHE A 628 -2.06 -30.35 -31.97
N LEU A 629 -2.52 -31.39 -31.26
CA LEU A 629 -2.11 -31.64 -29.87
C LEU A 629 -0.61 -31.94 -29.78
N PHE A 630 -0.07 -32.78 -30.68
CA PHE A 630 1.37 -33.05 -30.75
C PHE A 630 2.17 -31.77 -30.98
N HIS A 631 1.73 -30.92 -31.93
CA HIS A 631 2.38 -29.64 -32.22
C HIS A 631 2.42 -28.71 -31.00
N CYS A 632 1.31 -28.58 -30.26
CA CYS A 632 1.25 -27.69 -29.10
C CYS A 632 2.05 -28.23 -27.91
N ILE A 633 2.04 -29.54 -27.68
CA ILE A 633 2.61 -30.14 -26.46
C ILE A 633 4.11 -30.42 -26.61
N SER A 634 4.58 -30.82 -27.80
CA SER A 634 6.02 -31.08 -28.06
C SER A 634 6.92 -29.86 -27.85
N LYS A 635 6.37 -28.64 -27.96
CA LYS A 635 7.09 -27.40 -27.61
C LYS A 635 7.36 -27.24 -26.11
N ARG A 636 6.72 -28.05 -25.26
CA ARG A 636 6.67 -27.88 -23.79
C ARG A 636 7.17 -29.12 -23.02
N SER A 637 7.21 -30.30 -23.65
CA SER A 637 7.85 -31.51 -23.13
C SER A 637 8.80 -32.12 -24.15
N LEU A 638 9.96 -32.56 -23.67
CA LEU A 638 10.91 -33.37 -24.45
C LEU A 638 10.76 -34.87 -24.16
N ASN A 639 9.86 -35.27 -23.24
CA ASN A 639 9.66 -36.67 -22.88
C ASN A 639 8.55 -37.30 -23.75
N TRP A 640 8.93 -38.27 -24.57
CA TRP A 640 8.02 -38.90 -25.54
C TRP A 640 7.02 -39.87 -24.91
N ASP A 641 7.37 -40.45 -23.76
CA ASP A 641 6.52 -41.44 -23.07
C ASP A 641 5.59 -40.81 -22.03
N GLU A 642 5.67 -39.49 -21.84
CA GLU A 642 4.86 -38.76 -20.88
C GLU A 642 3.40 -38.65 -21.33
N MET A 643 2.48 -39.04 -20.44
CA MET A 643 1.04 -38.93 -20.67
C MET A 643 0.59 -37.48 -20.70
N VAL A 644 -0.22 -37.13 -21.69
CA VAL A 644 -0.69 -35.75 -21.86
C VAL A 644 -1.75 -35.39 -20.84
N LYS A 645 -1.39 -34.50 -19.92
CA LYS A 645 -2.29 -33.93 -18.91
C LYS A 645 -2.29 -32.41 -19.03
N LEU A 646 -3.47 -31.84 -19.28
CA LEU A 646 -3.70 -30.41 -19.33
C LEU A 646 -4.74 -30.02 -18.28
N SER A 647 -4.48 -28.94 -17.56
CA SER A 647 -5.39 -28.38 -16.55
C SER A 647 -5.84 -26.99 -16.97
N SER A 648 -7.06 -26.59 -16.62
CA SER A 648 -7.51 -25.22 -16.86
C SER A 648 -6.70 -24.20 -16.09
N SER A 649 -6.42 -23.04 -16.68
CA SER A 649 -6.01 -21.85 -15.94
C SER A 649 -7.13 -21.32 -15.05
N ASN A 650 -6.78 -20.43 -14.12
CA ASN A 650 -7.75 -19.58 -13.41
C ASN A 650 -8.57 -18.70 -14.39
N ASP A 651 -8.06 -18.50 -15.60
CA ASP A 651 -8.76 -17.92 -16.74
C ASP A 651 -9.46 -19.05 -17.53
N GLU A 652 -10.79 -19.05 -17.60
CA GLU A 652 -11.58 -20.26 -17.87
C GLU A 652 -11.47 -20.83 -19.32
N HIS A 653 -10.83 -20.12 -20.26
CA HIS A 653 -10.81 -20.47 -21.69
C HIS A 653 -9.45 -20.96 -22.24
N THR A 654 -8.43 -21.08 -21.39
CA THR A 654 -7.09 -21.56 -21.77
C THR A 654 -6.69 -22.80 -20.96
N PHE A 655 -6.03 -23.75 -21.61
CA PHE A 655 -5.43 -24.94 -20.99
C PHE A 655 -3.94 -24.71 -20.74
N LEU A 656 -3.49 -25.05 -19.53
CA LEU A 656 -2.11 -25.01 -19.09
C LEU A 656 -1.47 -26.41 -19.19
N SER A 657 -0.19 -26.44 -19.55
CA SER A 657 0.64 -27.64 -19.45
C SER A 657 0.86 -28.01 -17.98
N SER A 658 0.67 -29.28 -17.62
CA SER A 658 0.92 -29.77 -16.26
C SER A 658 2.41 -29.80 -15.87
N ILE A 659 3.32 -29.67 -16.84
CA ILE A 659 4.77 -29.78 -16.64
C ILE A 659 5.37 -28.50 -16.07
N ASN A 660 4.99 -27.35 -16.65
CA ASN A 660 5.56 -26.05 -16.34
C ASN A 660 4.51 -24.97 -16.06
N GLY A 661 3.22 -25.30 -16.09
CA GLY A 661 2.13 -24.36 -15.88
C GLY A 661 1.93 -23.36 -17.03
N ALA A 662 2.61 -23.51 -18.17
CA ALA A 662 2.54 -22.58 -19.28
C ALA A 662 1.25 -22.78 -20.11
N PRO A 663 0.62 -21.70 -20.62
CA PRO A 663 -0.49 -21.80 -21.57
C PRO A 663 -0.12 -22.65 -22.78
N ALA A 664 -1.03 -23.55 -23.18
CA ALA A 664 -0.82 -24.48 -24.28
C ALA A 664 -1.88 -24.33 -25.39
N ILE A 665 -3.17 -24.27 -25.02
CA ILE A 665 -4.29 -24.28 -25.96
C ILE A 665 -5.33 -23.27 -25.51
N SER A 666 -5.81 -22.42 -26.42
CA SER A 666 -6.92 -21.50 -26.19
C SER A 666 -8.16 -21.95 -26.97
N LEU A 667 -9.33 -21.81 -26.33
CA LEU A 667 -10.62 -22.24 -26.88
C LEU A 667 -11.42 -21.05 -27.40
N TYR A 668 -11.86 -21.14 -28.65
CA TYR A 668 -12.67 -20.12 -29.30
C TYR A 668 -14.00 -20.68 -29.80
N PHE A 669 -15.08 -19.94 -29.61
CA PHE A 669 -16.39 -20.27 -30.13
C PHE A 669 -16.62 -19.56 -31.45
N ASP A 670 -17.18 -20.28 -32.44
CA ASP A 670 -17.45 -19.70 -33.75
C ASP A 670 -18.51 -18.58 -33.65
N PRO A 671 -18.21 -17.35 -34.09
CA PRO A 671 -19.14 -16.22 -34.01
C PRO A 671 -20.42 -16.44 -34.84
N GLU A 672 -20.41 -17.33 -35.84
CA GLU A 672 -21.59 -17.67 -36.64
C GLU A 672 -22.45 -18.78 -36.03
N SER A 673 -21.98 -19.45 -34.97
CA SER A 673 -22.75 -20.53 -34.33
C SER A 673 -23.94 -19.97 -33.53
N HIS A 674 -25.08 -20.65 -33.64
CA HIS A 674 -26.28 -20.33 -32.86
C HIS A 674 -26.19 -20.93 -31.45
N GLY A 675 -26.21 -20.09 -30.42
CA GLY A 675 -26.18 -20.55 -29.02
C GLY A 675 -25.49 -19.55 -28.08
N GLN A 676 -25.54 -19.84 -26.77
CA GLN A 676 -24.74 -19.12 -25.79
C GLN A 676 -23.28 -19.60 -25.87
N ILE A 677 -22.33 -18.66 -25.82
CA ILE A 677 -20.90 -18.97 -25.79
C ILE A 677 -20.63 -19.89 -24.58
N PRO A 678 -20.01 -21.06 -24.75
CA PRO A 678 -19.66 -21.95 -23.64
C PRO A 678 -18.79 -21.20 -22.62
N ALA A 679 -18.97 -21.45 -21.33
CA ALA A 679 -18.22 -20.76 -20.26
C ALA A 679 -16.69 -20.82 -20.43
N ARG A 680 -16.18 -21.87 -21.09
CA ARG A 680 -14.76 -22.11 -21.34
C ARG A 680 -14.27 -21.72 -22.73
N ALA A 681 -15.02 -20.92 -23.47
CA ALA A 681 -14.64 -20.47 -24.80
C ALA A 681 -14.83 -18.96 -24.91
N GLN A 682 -14.07 -18.33 -25.80
CA GLN A 682 -14.21 -16.91 -26.12
C GLN A 682 -14.52 -16.68 -27.60
N LEU A 683 -15.08 -15.52 -27.91
CA LEU A 683 -15.07 -15.00 -29.28
C LEU A 683 -13.69 -14.41 -29.55
N GLY A 684 -13.09 -14.76 -30.68
CA GLY A 684 -11.74 -14.31 -31.01
C GLY A 684 -11.32 -14.73 -32.40
N LEU A 685 -10.02 -14.58 -32.69
CA LEU A 685 -9.40 -14.97 -33.96
C LEU A 685 -8.48 -16.19 -33.75
N PRO A 686 -8.95 -17.42 -34.08
CA PRO A 686 -8.10 -18.62 -34.02
C PRO A 686 -7.00 -18.60 -35.08
N LEU A 687 -7.29 -18.08 -36.28
CA LEU A 687 -6.28 -17.70 -37.27
C LEU A 687 -6.09 -16.19 -37.25
N LEU A 688 -4.84 -15.74 -37.31
CA LEU A 688 -4.52 -14.32 -37.31
C LEU A 688 -4.48 -13.76 -38.74
N PRO A 689 -4.76 -12.45 -38.93
CA PRO A 689 -4.54 -11.79 -40.20
C PRO A 689 -3.08 -11.89 -40.67
N GLU A 690 -2.86 -12.07 -41.98
CA GLU A 690 -1.52 -12.08 -42.55
C GLU A 690 -0.82 -10.71 -42.35
N PRO A 691 0.48 -10.66 -42.04
CA PRO A 691 1.21 -9.41 -41.85
C PRO A 691 1.12 -8.48 -43.06
N GLY A 692 0.77 -7.21 -42.83
CA GLY A 692 0.61 -6.19 -43.87
C GLY A 692 -0.68 -6.32 -44.70
N SER A 693 -1.56 -7.27 -44.37
CA SER A 693 -2.84 -7.44 -45.07
C SER A 693 -3.84 -6.32 -44.74
N PRO A 694 -4.83 -6.07 -45.62
CA PRO A 694 -5.94 -5.17 -45.32
C PRO A 694 -6.68 -5.52 -44.02
N GLN A 695 -6.81 -6.80 -43.69
CA GLN A 695 -7.45 -7.30 -42.47
C GLN A 695 -6.65 -6.89 -41.22
N GLN A 696 -5.32 -7.03 -41.25
CA GLN A 696 -4.46 -6.61 -40.14
C GLN A 696 -4.56 -5.09 -39.90
N PHE A 697 -4.50 -4.30 -40.97
CA PHE A 697 -4.62 -2.84 -40.85
C PHE A 697 -6.04 -2.40 -40.46
N ASN A 698 -7.08 -3.13 -40.86
CA ASN A 698 -8.44 -2.87 -40.40
C ASN A 698 -8.57 -3.15 -38.89
N LEU A 699 -8.01 -4.26 -38.38
CA LEU A 699 -7.96 -4.55 -36.95
C LEU A 699 -7.29 -3.42 -36.17
N LEU A 700 -6.13 -2.95 -36.64
CA LEU A 700 -5.44 -1.81 -36.04
C LEU A 700 -6.31 -0.54 -36.02
N LYS A 701 -7.02 -0.23 -37.11
CA LYS A 701 -7.98 0.89 -37.15
C LYS A 701 -9.11 0.72 -36.14
N GLN A 702 -9.63 -0.49 -35.96
CA GLN A 702 -10.70 -0.75 -34.98
C GLN A 702 -10.23 -0.53 -33.54
N TRP A 703 -8.99 -0.90 -33.20
CA TRP A 703 -8.42 -0.61 -31.87
C TRP A 703 -8.23 0.88 -31.63
N VAL A 704 -7.76 1.62 -32.65
CA VAL A 704 -7.63 3.07 -32.59
C VAL A 704 -9.00 3.72 -32.39
N GLU A 705 -10.02 3.29 -33.14
CA GLU A 705 -11.38 3.81 -33.05
C GLU A 705 -12.04 3.52 -31.70
N LEU A 706 -11.82 2.31 -31.16
CA LEU A 706 -12.22 1.97 -29.80
C LEU A 706 -11.64 2.96 -28.79
N CYS A 707 -10.33 3.18 -28.87
CA CYS A 707 -9.65 4.11 -27.97
C CYS A 707 -10.10 5.56 -28.15
N ASN A 708 -10.50 5.98 -29.35
CA ASN A 708 -11.00 7.33 -29.63
C ASN A 708 -12.42 7.54 -29.07
N THR A 709 -13.27 6.52 -29.13
CA THR A 709 -14.70 6.64 -28.84
C THR A 709 -15.07 6.22 -27.42
N ARG A 710 -14.38 5.23 -26.85
CA ARG A 710 -14.72 4.64 -25.55
C ARG A 710 -13.74 4.97 -24.43
N HIS A 711 -12.46 5.16 -24.75
CA HIS A 711 -11.42 5.35 -23.75
C HIS A 711 -11.07 6.84 -23.56
N GLN A 712 -10.53 7.18 -22.39
CA GLN A 712 -10.05 8.54 -22.11
C GLN A 712 -8.57 8.76 -22.49
N CYS A 713 -7.99 7.86 -23.29
CA CYS A 713 -6.56 7.86 -23.63
C CYS A 713 -6.07 9.16 -24.29
N LEU A 714 -6.97 9.96 -24.89
CA LEU A 714 -6.64 11.26 -25.51
C LEU A 714 -7.27 12.48 -24.80
N GLN A 715 -8.15 12.29 -23.82
CA GLN A 715 -9.00 13.36 -23.25
C GLN A 715 -8.36 14.11 -22.06
N THR A 716 -7.08 14.48 -22.14
CA THR A 716 -6.47 15.36 -21.11
C THR A 716 -6.64 16.83 -21.50
N LYS A 717 -7.65 17.48 -20.92
CA LYS A 717 -8.04 18.91 -21.11
C LYS A 717 -7.01 19.95 -20.66
N GLU A 718 -5.80 19.55 -20.22
CA GLU A 718 -4.84 20.43 -19.54
C GLU A 718 -3.49 20.61 -20.24
N ARG A 719 -3.32 20.16 -21.50
CA ARG A 719 -2.07 20.46 -22.24
C ARG A 719 -2.31 21.53 -23.29
N PRO A 720 -1.47 22.57 -23.37
CA PRO A 720 -1.52 23.51 -24.47
C PRO A 720 -1.43 22.73 -25.78
N SER A 721 -2.24 23.15 -26.75
CA SER A 721 -2.28 22.61 -28.11
C SER A 721 -0.91 22.16 -28.62
N GLY A 722 -0.80 20.87 -28.93
CA GLY A 722 0.27 20.20 -29.69
C GLY A 722 1.61 20.91 -29.81
N GLN A 723 2.55 20.66 -28.90
CA GLN A 723 3.96 20.86 -29.21
C GLN A 723 4.37 19.79 -30.23
N MET A 724 4.48 20.21 -31.49
CA MET A 724 5.07 19.40 -32.53
C MET A 724 6.58 19.21 -32.28
N PRO A 725 7.18 18.05 -32.58
CA PRO A 725 8.63 17.89 -32.64
C PRO A 725 9.23 18.90 -33.63
N THR A 726 10.47 19.35 -33.46
CA THR A 726 11.10 20.37 -34.33
C THR A 726 10.99 20.00 -35.81
N ARG A 727 11.14 18.71 -36.10
CA ARG A 727 11.12 18.13 -37.44
C ARG A 727 10.27 16.88 -37.46
N LEU A 728 9.58 16.68 -38.59
CA LEU A 728 8.77 15.50 -38.87
C LEU A 728 9.06 15.01 -40.29
N LEU A 729 8.86 13.71 -40.54
CA LEU A 729 8.84 13.14 -41.86
C LEU A 729 7.41 13.23 -42.42
N TYR A 730 7.22 14.01 -43.47
CA TYR A 730 5.99 13.95 -44.25
C TYR A 730 6.01 12.68 -45.09
N VAL A 731 5.07 11.78 -44.82
CA VAL A 731 4.98 10.47 -45.51
C VAL A 731 3.98 10.49 -46.66
N GLY A 732 3.44 11.65 -47.01
CA GLY A 732 2.47 11.79 -48.07
C GLY A 732 1.02 11.59 -47.65
N THR A 733 0.12 11.95 -48.56
CA THR A 733 -1.33 11.67 -48.53
C THR A 733 -1.70 10.88 -49.78
N GLY A 734 -2.97 10.44 -49.90
CA GLY A 734 -3.45 9.83 -51.14
C GLY A 734 -3.28 10.70 -52.40
N CYS A 735 -3.07 12.02 -52.23
CA CYS A 735 -2.92 12.99 -53.31
C CYS A 735 -1.46 13.45 -53.57
N ASP A 736 -0.56 13.26 -52.61
CA ASP A 736 0.87 13.58 -52.72
C ASP A 736 1.68 12.48 -52.02
N PRO A 737 2.28 11.52 -52.75
CA PRO A 737 3.02 10.41 -52.15
C PRO A 737 4.46 10.77 -51.77
N SER A 738 4.88 12.03 -51.91
CA SER A 738 6.27 12.41 -51.67
C SER A 738 6.68 12.28 -50.21
N LEU A 739 7.94 11.88 -50.02
CA LEU A 739 8.56 11.66 -48.73
C LEU A 739 9.60 12.77 -48.51
N ARG A 740 9.46 13.56 -47.45
CA ARG A 740 10.37 14.70 -47.19
C ARG A 740 10.40 15.07 -45.71
N LEU A 741 11.53 15.58 -45.24
CA LEU A 741 11.68 16.15 -43.91
C LEU A 741 11.05 17.55 -43.89
N ILE A 742 10.31 17.88 -42.86
CA ILE A 742 9.69 19.20 -42.71
C ILE A 742 10.01 19.77 -41.33
N GLU A 743 10.17 21.09 -41.25
CA GLU A 743 10.26 21.82 -39.99
C GLU A 743 8.86 22.27 -39.56
N THR A 744 8.56 22.17 -38.27
CA THR A 744 7.21 22.44 -37.76
C THR A 744 7.01 23.87 -37.29
N ASN A 745 8.10 24.63 -37.17
CA ASN A 745 8.13 25.99 -36.61
C ASN A 745 7.45 27.04 -37.50
N ASP A 746 7.15 26.70 -38.77
CA ASP A 746 6.52 27.61 -39.73
C ASP A 746 4.97 27.66 -39.60
N GLY A 747 4.40 26.90 -38.65
CA GLY A 747 2.96 26.87 -38.38
C GLY A 747 2.11 26.19 -39.45
N LYS A 748 2.72 25.58 -40.48
CA LYS A 748 1.98 24.93 -41.59
C LYS A 748 1.62 23.48 -41.30
N VAL A 749 2.18 22.89 -40.24
CA VAL A 749 1.88 21.52 -39.84
C VAL A 749 0.67 21.50 -38.91
N ASN A 750 -0.48 21.07 -39.44
CA ASN A 750 -1.70 20.85 -38.66
C ASN A 750 -2.10 19.36 -38.78
N GLY A 751 -2.31 18.70 -37.64
CA GLY A 751 -2.72 17.28 -37.61
C GLY A 751 -2.01 16.42 -36.57
N HIS A 752 -2.19 15.11 -36.69
CA HIS A 752 -1.57 14.10 -35.84
C HIS A 752 -0.25 13.60 -36.46
N TYR A 753 0.68 13.11 -35.64
CA TYR A 753 1.85 12.35 -36.09
C TYR A 753 1.97 11.03 -35.34
N VAL A 754 2.65 10.07 -35.96
CA VAL A 754 3.03 8.78 -35.37
C VAL A 754 4.52 8.83 -35.02
N ALA A 755 4.94 8.19 -33.94
CA ALA A 755 6.36 8.02 -33.59
C ALA A 755 6.81 6.58 -33.84
N LEU A 756 8.08 6.38 -34.21
CA LEU A 756 8.68 5.05 -34.36
C LEU A 756 9.69 4.77 -33.25
N SER A 757 9.43 3.72 -32.47
CA SER A 757 10.38 3.09 -31.54
C SER A 757 11.04 1.90 -32.24
N HIS A 758 12.36 1.92 -32.40
CA HIS A 758 13.07 0.88 -33.15
C HIS A 758 14.52 0.65 -32.71
N CYS A 759 15.09 -0.49 -33.14
CA CYS A 759 16.51 -0.76 -33.00
C CYS A 759 17.30 -0.25 -34.20
N TRP A 760 18.34 0.54 -33.96
CA TRP A 760 19.23 1.00 -35.02
C TRP A 760 20.05 -0.16 -35.61
N GLY A 761 20.43 -1.12 -34.76
CA GLY A 761 21.34 -2.22 -35.12
C GLY A 761 22.81 -1.80 -35.15
N VAL A 762 23.71 -2.77 -35.32
CA VAL A 762 25.15 -2.53 -35.52
C VAL A 762 25.39 -2.35 -37.02
N LEU A 763 25.34 -1.10 -37.48
CA LEU A 763 25.45 -0.73 -38.90
C LEU A 763 26.69 0.11 -39.18
N ASN A 764 27.28 -0.04 -40.37
CA ASN A 764 28.35 0.83 -40.88
C ASN A 764 27.78 2.20 -41.31
N LYS A 765 28.62 3.22 -41.49
CA LYS A 765 28.17 4.61 -41.76
C LYS A 765 27.36 4.69 -43.06
N GLU A 766 27.70 3.90 -44.08
CA GLU A 766 27.03 3.86 -45.38
C GLU A 766 25.65 3.18 -45.33
N GLN A 767 25.41 2.33 -44.32
CA GLN A 767 24.14 1.63 -44.13
C GLN A 767 23.17 2.43 -43.25
N ARG A 768 23.65 3.46 -42.54
CA ARG A 768 22.84 4.30 -41.67
C ARG A 768 22.23 5.44 -42.47
N VAL A 769 20.91 5.52 -42.44
CA VAL A 769 20.19 6.63 -43.05
C VAL A 769 19.84 7.61 -41.93
N CYS A 770 20.64 8.67 -41.86
CA CYS A 770 20.57 9.69 -40.82
C CYS A 770 20.57 11.09 -41.43
N THR A 771 19.98 12.04 -40.71
CA THR A 771 20.10 13.46 -41.04
C THR A 771 21.39 14.02 -40.46
N TYR A 772 22.17 14.71 -41.30
CA TYR A 772 23.41 15.40 -40.97
C TYR A 772 23.32 16.84 -41.48
N ALA A 773 24.22 17.72 -41.01
CA ALA A 773 24.25 19.12 -41.41
C ALA A 773 24.41 19.32 -42.93
N ASP A 774 25.09 18.40 -43.62
CA ASP A 774 25.36 18.47 -45.06
C ASP A 774 24.23 17.89 -45.95
N ASN A 775 23.33 17.07 -45.40
CA ASN A 775 22.28 16.38 -46.16
C ASN A 775 20.84 16.86 -45.85
N ILE A 776 20.66 17.66 -44.79
CA ILE A 776 19.33 18.12 -44.33
C ILE A 776 18.54 18.85 -45.42
N GLU A 777 19.18 19.74 -46.18
CA GLU A 777 18.54 20.51 -47.24
C GLU A 777 18.08 19.64 -48.43
N MET A 778 18.76 18.49 -48.65
CA MET A 778 18.31 17.49 -49.60
C MET A 778 17.08 16.75 -49.06
N PHE A 779 17.11 16.30 -47.81
CA PHE A 779 15.99 15.59 -47.18
C PHE A 779 14.73 16.46 -47.05
N LYS A 780 14.88 17.79 -46.91
CA LYS A 780 13.75 18.73 -46.94
C LYS A 780 13.03 18.79 -48.29
N LYS A 781 13.73 18.51 -49.39
CA LYS A 781 13.16 18.49 -50.74
C LYS A 781 12.52 17.13 -51.04
N THR A 782 13.29 16.06 -50.86
CA THR A 782 12.82 14.70 -51.12
C THR A 782 13.74 13.67 -50.47
N ILE A 783 13.15 12.57 -50.01
CA ILE A 783 13.86 11.37 -49.56
C ILE A 783 13.41 10.23 -50.48
N PRO A 784 14.30 9.66 -51.30
CA PRO A 784 13.93 8.53 -52.15
C PRO A 784 13.45 7.34 -51.30
N SER A 785 12.27 6.79 -51.57
CA SER A 785 11.73 5.69 -50.77
C SER A 785 12.61 4.43 -50.80
N GLN A 786 13.38 4.24 -51.88
CA GLN A 786 14.28 3.09 -52.07
C GLN A 786 15.53 3.17 -51.19
N THR A 787 15.93 4.38 -50.75
CA THR A 787 17.08 4.55 -49.86
C THR A 787 16.71 4.29 -48.40
N LEU A 788 15.41 4.23 -48.05
CA LEU A 788 14.98 3.95 -46.70
C LEU A 788 15.23 2.47 -46.31
N PRO A 789 15.77 2.22 -45.09
CA PRO A 789 15.81 0.90 -44.48
C PRO A 789 14.41 0.25 -44.43
N HIS A 790 14.36 -1.09 -44.39
CA HIS A 790 13.08 -1.83 -44.38
C HIS A 790 12.18 -1.42 -43.21
N THR A 791 12.73 -1.26 -42.00
CA THR A 791 11.96 -0.81 -40.82
C THR A 791 11.32 0.57 -41.03
N PHE A 792 11.98 1.48 -41.76
CA PHE A 792 11.44 2.82 -42.02
C PHE A 792 10.34 2.76 -43.09
N ARG A 793 10.50 1.90 -44.11
CA ARG A 793 9.47 1.66 -45.13
C ARG A 793 8.21 1.03 -44.53
N ASP A 794 8.37 0.09 -43.61
CA ASP A 794 7.26 -0.51 -42.87
C ASP A 794 6.55 0.53 -42.01
N ALA A 795 7.30 1.38 -41.29
CA ALA A 795 6.73 2.46 -40.49
C ALA A 795 5.94 3.48 -41.33
N VAL A 796 6.47 3.84 -42.51
CA VAL A 796 5.75 4.67 -43.50
C VAL A 796 4.44 4.00 -43.93
N THR A 797 4.48 2.69 -44.20
CA THR A 797 3.31 1.91 -44.63
C THR A 797 2.22 1.89 -43.56
N VAL A 798 2.58 1.59 -42.31
CA VAL A 798 1.63 1.60 -41.18
C VAL A 798 1.07 2.99 -40.92
N THR A 799 1.92 4.03 -40.98
CA THR A 799 1.49 5.42 -40.77
C THR A 799 0.45 5.84 -41.81
N ARG A 800 0.68 5.52 -43.08
CA ARG A 800 -0.29 5.73 -44.16
C ARG A 800 -1.56 4.90 -43.96
N ALA A 801 -1.43 3.64 -43.55
CA ALA A 801 -2.57 2.78 -43.27
C ALA A 801 -3.47 3.35 -42.16
N LEU A 802 -2.90 3.99 -41.14
CA LEU A 802 -3.62 4.70 -40.07
C LEU A 802 -4.29 6.01 -40.54
N GLY A 803 -4.03 6.47 -41.77
CA GLY A 803 -4.53 7.75 -42.28
C GLY A 803 -3.79 8.97 -41.73
N VAL A 804 -2.56 8.79 -41.24
CA VAL A 804 -1.72 9.86 -40.69
C VAL A 804 -0.63 10.22 -41.71
N SER A 805 -0.34 11.52 -41.86
CA SER A 805 0.62 12.01 -42.88
C SER A 805 2.00 12.37 -42.34
N TYR A 806 2.20 12.28 -41.02
CA TYR A 806 3.44 12.68 -40.37
C TYR A 806 3.97 11.55 -39.49
N LEU A 807 5.27 11.28 -39.62
CA LEU A 807 6.00 10.26 -38.88
C LEU A 807 7.23 10.90 -38.22
N TRP A 808 7.53 10.52 -36.99
CA TRP A 808 8.76 10.90 -36.30
C TRP A 808 9.67 9.68 -36.16
N ILE A 809 10.93 9.83 -36.59
CA ILE A 809 12.00 8.84 -36.47
C ILE A 809 13.25 9.58 -35.99
N ASP A 810 13.81 9.17 -34.85
CA ASP A 810 14.96 9.83 -34.19
C ASP A 810 16.15 10.06 -35.14
N SER A 811 16.56 9.05 -35.90
CA SER A 811 17.67 9.10 -36.86
C SER A 811 17.49 10.12 -37.98
N LEU A 812 16.24 10.47 -38.33
CA LEU A 812 15.91 11.42 -39.40
C LEU A 812 15.45 12.79 -38.87
N CYS A 813 14.82 12.84 -37.71
CA CYS A 813 14.25 14.07 -37.14
C CYS A 813 15.22 14.80 -36.21
N ILE A 814 16.33 14.17 -35.83
CA ILE A 814 17.43 14.74 -35.06
C ILE A 814 18.66 14.82 -35.96
N ILE A 815 19.39 15.94 -35.93
CA ILE A 815 20.63 16.11 -36.67
C ILE A 815 21.73 15.34 -35.93
N GLN A 816 22.29 14.33 -36.60
CA GLN A 816 23.33 13.48 -36.04
C GLN A 816 24.71 14.14 -36.15
N GLU A 817 25.63 13.78 -35.25
CA GLU A 817 26.96 14.41 -35.12
C GLU A 817 26.91 15.91 -34.75
N ASP A 818 25.76 16.39 -34.27
CA ASP A 818 25.57 17.73 -33.71
C ASP A 818 25.18 17.62 -32.22
N ASP A 819 26.12 17.94 -31.33
CA ASP A 819 25.93 17.82 -29.88
C ASP A 819 24.88 18.81 -29.32
N GLU A 820 24.67 19.95 -29.98
CA GLU A 820 23.75 20.98 -29.54
C GLU A 820 22.30 20.62 -29.92
N ASP A 821 22.08 20.21 -31.17
CA ASP A 821 20.79 19.69 -31.64
C ASP A 821 20.42 18.41 -30.88
N TRP A 822 21.36 17.49 -30.67
CA TRP A 822 21.11 16.28 -29.88
C TRP A 822 20.69 16.60 -28.45
N ARG A 823 21.35 17.55 -27.77
CA ARG A 823 20.97 17.96 -26.40
C ARG A 823 19.57 18.57 -26.36
N SER A 824 19.23 19.40 -27.34
CA SER A 824 17.91 20.03 -27.46
C SER A 824 16.80 19.00 -27.68
N GLU A 825 16.99 18.10 -28.65
CA GLU A 825 15.99 17.08 -29.00
C GLU A 825 15.88 15.99 -27.93
N ALA A 826 17.00 15.56 -27.33
CA ALA A 826 16.97 14.59 -26.22
C ALA A 826 16.19 15.11 -25.01
N ALA A 827 16.27 16.42 -24.71
CA ALA A 827 15.49 17.05 -23.64
C ALA A 827 13.98 17.06 -23.94
N ARG A 828 13.60 16.98 -25.22
CA ARG A 828 12.21 17.00 -25.72
C ARG A 828 11.62 15.62 -25.99
N MET A 829 12.37 14.53 -25.79
CA MET A 829 11.88 13.15 -25.99
C MET A 829 10.58 12.87 -25.23
N GLU A 830 10.39 13.46 -24.04
CA GLU A 830 9.13 13.36 -23.31
C GLU A 830 7.94 13.89 -24.12
N ASP A 831 8.10 15.06 -24.73
CA ASP A 831 7.03 15.76 -25.44
C ASP A 831 6.70 15.03 -26.75
N VAL A 832 7.73 14.49 -27.43
CA VAL A 832 7.60 13.72 -28.67
C VAL A 832 6.73 12.47 -28.48
N PHE A 833 7.06 11.59 -27.53
CA PHE A 833 6.29 10.33 -27.38
C PHE A 833 4.92 10.57 -26.76
N SER A 834 4.82 11.54 -25.85
CA SER A 834 3.54 11.80 -25.18
C SER A 834 2.53 12.63 -25.96
N SER A 835 2.97 13.32 -27.01
CA SER A 835 2.09 14.05 -27.93
C SER A 835 1.78 13.26 -29.21
N ALA A 836 2.51 12.16 -29.47
CA ALA A 836 2.23 11.28 -30.59
C ALA A 836 0.81 10.71 -30.51
N TYR A 837 0.17 10.58 -31.68
CA TYR A 837 -1.16 9.96 -31.79
C TYR A 837 -1.13 8.47 -31.45
N CYS A 838 -0.05 7.81 -31.87
CA CYS A 838 0.29 6.44 -31.56
C CYS A 838 1.80 6.26 -31.79
N THR A 839 2.41 5.35 -31.05
CA THR A 839 3.79 4.90 -31.28
C THR A 839 3.79 3.52 -31.92
N ILE A 840 4.52 3.37 -33.02
CA ILE A 840 4.83 2.07 -33.63
C ILE A 840 6.09 1.54 -32.95
N ALA A 841 6.00 0.38 -32.31
CA ALA A 841 7.15 -0.32 -31.75
C ALA A 841 7.53 -1.50 -32.65
N ALA A 842 8.71 -1.43 -33.27
CA ALA A 842 9.26 -2.50 -34.11
C ALA A 842 9.90 -3.61 -33.24
N SER A 843 9.09 -4.22 -32.36
CA SER A 843 9.55 -5.09 -31.26
C SER A 843 10.28 -6.37 -31.71
N SER A 844 10.02 -6.85 -32.92
CA SER A 844 10.72 -8.00 -33.53
C SER A 844 12.01 -7.65 -34.27
N SER A 845 12.27 -6.37 -34.52
CA SER A 845 13.37 -5.90 -35.36
C SER A 845 14.62 -5.62 -34.52
N THR A 846 15.74 -6.23 -34.91
CA THR A 846 17.04 -6.06 -34.24
C THR A 846 17.89 -4.95 -34.86
N SER A 847 17.53 -4.50 -36.06
CA SER A 847 18.20 -3.49 -36.86
C SER A 847 17.22 -2.75 -37.76
N SER A 848 17.54 -1.51 -38.15
CA SER A 848 16.72 -0.74 -39.09
C SER A 848 16.57 -1.42 -40.48
N LEU A 849 17.46 -2.36 -40.80
CA LEU A 849 17.45 -3.11 -42.05
C LEU A 849 16.47 -4.29 -42.07
N ASP A 850 15.95 -4.75 -40.93
CA ASP A 850 15.21 -6.03 -40.85
C ASP A 850 13.76 -5.91 -41.37
N GLY A 851 13.11 -4.77 -41.11
CA GLY A 851 11.65 -4.68 -41.21
C GLY A 851 10.95 -5.34 -40.02
N PHE A 852 9.65 -5.10 -39.88
CA PHE A 852 8.81 -5.69 -38.83
C PHE A 852 7.45 -6.19 -39.34
N ILE A 853 7.12 -5.95 -40.61
CA ILE A 853 5.96 -6.54 -41.31
C ILE A 853 6.43 -7.77 -42.10
N ALA A 854 7.15 -8.66 -41.43
CA ALA A 854 7.65 -9.90 -42.02
C ALA A 854 6.63 -11.05 -41.87
N LYS A 855 6.76 -12.07 -42.72
CA LYS A 855 5.94 -13.29 -42.64
C LYS A 855 6.19 -13.99 -41.29
N ARG A 856 5.10 -14.29 -40.57
CA ARG A 856 5.13 -14.99 -39.27
C ARG A 856 4.87 -16.49 -39.46
N ALA A 857 5.27 -17.31 -38.49
CA ALA A 857 4.85 -18.70 -38.45
C ALA A 857 3.33 -18.75 -38.25
N GLN A 858 2.61 -19.54 -39.06
CA GLN A 858 1.18 -19.68 -38.90
C GLN A 858 0.86 -20.43 -37.60
N ARG A 859 -0.06 -19.86 -36.83
CA ARG A 859 -0.58 -20.44 -35.60
C ARG A 859 -1.33 -21.73 -35.92
N ALA A 860 -1.03 -22.81 -35.22
CA ALA A 860 -1.79 -24.05 -35.35
C ALA A 860 -3.21 -23.85 -34.79
N ALA A 861 -4.22 -24.30 -35.54
CA ALA A 861 -5.61 -24.31 -35.10
C ALA A 861 -6.37 -25.48 -35.72
N VAL A 862 -7.40 -25.97 -35.02
CA VAL A 862 -8.28 -27.05 -35.49
C VAL A 862 -9.72 -26.79 -35.04
N GLY A 863 -10.67 -26.99 -35.94
CA GLY A 863 -12.11 -26.85 -35.65
C GLY A 863 -12.80 -28.19 -35.39
N ILE A 864 -13.70 -28.21 -34.39
CA ILE A 864 -14.56 -29.35 -34.07
C ILE A 864 -16.02 -28.93 -34.02
N ARG A 865 -16.92 -29.81 -34.46
CA ARG A 865 -18.37 -29.61 -34.32
C ARG A 865 -18.85 -30.17 -32.99
N THR A 866 -19.58 -29.37 -32.24
CA THR A 866 -20.21 -29.75 -30.97
C THR A 866 -21.73 -29.60 -31.07
N SER A 867 -22.47 -30.11 -30.09
CA SER A 867 -23.92 -29.91 -30.00
C SER A 867 -24.34 -28.45 -29.80
N GLN A 868 -23.43 -27.60 -29.32
CA GLN A 868 -23.68 -26.18 -29.06
C GLN A 868 -23.19 -25.26 -30.18
N GLY A 869 -22.52 -25.79 -31.21
CA GLY A 869 -21.87 -25.00 -32.27
C GLY A 869 -20.47 -25.49 -32.61
N THR A 870 -19.76 -24.74 -33.46
CA THR A 870 -18.36 -25.05 -33.80
C THR A 870 -17.42 -24.44 -32.76
N LEU A 871 -16.49 -25.26 -32.26
CA LEU A 871 -15.42 -24.84 -31.35
C LEU A 871 -14.08 -24.93 -32.09
N TYR A 872 -13.24 -23.91 -31.95
CA TYR A 872 -11.88 -23.90 -32.45
C TYR A 872 -10.89 -23.99 -31.31
N LEU A 873 -9.94 -24.91 -31.43
CA LEU A 873 -8.77 -25.00 -30.56
C LEU A 873 -7.62 -24.37 -31.32
N ALA A 874 -6.90 -23.45 -30.69
CA ALA A 874 -5.71 -22.86 -31.28
C ALA A 874 -4.56 -22.81 -30.27
N GLU A 875 -3.33 -22.81 -30.77
CA GLU A 875 -2.13 -22.72 -29.93
C GLU A 875 -2.20 -21.47 -29.04
N ALA A 876 -1.97 -21.59 -27.73
CA ALA A 876 -1.95 -20.41 -26.86
C ALA A 876 -0.65 -19.60 -27.12
N ILE A 877 -0.80 -18.39 -27.68
CA ILE A 877 0.31 -17.50 -28.10
C ILE A 877 0.27 -16.12 -27.41
N ASP A 878 -0.69 -15.88 -26.52
CA ASP A 878 -0.85 -14.59 -25.85
C ASP A 878 0.15 -14.48 -24.69
N ASP A 879 1.32 -13.90 -24.97
CA ASP A 879 2.42 -13.73 -24.00
C ASP A 879 3.10 -12.37 -24.19
N PHE A 880 2.51 -11.32 -23.60
CA PHE A 880 3.06 -9.97 -23.70
C PHE A 880 4.40 -9.82 -22.97
N GLU A 881 4.60 -10.53 -21.86
CA GLU A 881 5.85 -10.51 -21.09
C GLU A 881 7.03 -10.93 -21.97
N THR A 882 6.92 -12.08 -22.64
CA THR A 882 8.00 -12.61 -23.47
C THR A 882 8.12 -11.85 -24.79
N HIS A 883 7.01 -11.54 -25.45
CA HIS A 883 7.04 -10.94 -26.79
C HIS A 883 7.38 -9.45 -26.79
N VAL A 884 7.07 -8.73 -25.71
CA VAL A 884 7.28 -7.29 -25.60
C VAL A 884 8.25 -6.96 -24.48
N GLU A 885 7.94 -7.26 -23.22
CA GLU A 885 8.73 -6.76 -22.08
C GLU A 885 10.15 -7.32 -22.03
N LYS A 886 10.31 -8.61 -22.36
CA LYS A 886 11.60 -9.30 -22.54
C LYS A 886 12.09 -9.28 -23.99
N GLY A 887 11.32 -8.68 -24.90
CA GLY A 887 11.66 -8.57 -26.31
C GLY A 887 12.87 -7.68 -26.56
N VAL A 888 13.56 -7.89 -27.69
CA VAL A 888 14.85 -7.25 -28.01
C VAL A 888 14.78 -5.73 -27.88
N LEU A 889 13.70 -5.11 -28.37
CA LEU A 889 13.53 -3.66 -28.32
C LEU A 889 13.51 -3.13 -26.86
N ASN A 890 12.75 -3.76 -25.96
CA ASN A 890 12.61 -3.34 -24.57
C ASN A 890 13.83 -3.65 -23.68
N THR A 891 14.85 -4.33 -24.20
CA THR A 891 16.14 -4.48 -23.48
C THR A 891 16.97 -3.20 -23.46
N ARG A 892 16.58 -2.17 -24.23
CA ARG A 892 17.31 -0.90 -24.39
C ARG A 892 16.76 0.19 -23.46
N GLY A 893 17.65 0.95 -22.82
CA GLY A 893 17.29 1.93 -21.80
C GLY A 893 16.35 3.04 -22.28
N TRP A 894 16.59 3.59 -23.48
CA TRP A 894 15.76 4.65 -24.06
C TRP A 894 14.33 4.18 -24.35
N VAL A 895 14.15 2.92 -24.76
CA VAL A 895 12.86 2.36 -25.16
C VAL A 895 11.85 2.33 -24.01
N LEU A 896 12.31 2.17 -22.76
CA LEU A 896 11.40 2.21 -21.62
C LEU A 896 10.71 3.58 -21.50
N GLN A 897 11.43 4.66 -21.79
CA GLN A 897 10.87 6.00 -21.83
C GLN A 897 9.86 6.13 -22.97
N GLU A 898 10.20 5.61 -24.14
CA GLU A 898 9.35 5.63 -25.34
C GLU A 898 8.02 4.89 -25.09
N ARG A 899 8.08 3.68 -24.50
CA ARG A 899 6.90 2.90 -24.11
C ARG A 899 6.06 3.62 -23.06
N ALA A 900 6.68 4.03 -21.95
CA ALA A 900 5.95 4.56 -20.81
C ALA A 900 5.35 5.96 -21.04
N LEU A 901 5.91 6.76 -21.94
CA LEU A 901 5.38 8.09 -22.23
C LEU A 901 4.37 8.11 -23.38
N SER A 902 4.31 7.04 -24.17
CA SER A 902 3.34 6.88 -25.26
C SER A 902 1.95 6.63 -24.71
N ARG A 903 0.95 7.34 -25.24
CA ARG A 903 -0.45 7.15 -24.81
C ARG A 903 -1.05 5.84 -25.31
N ARG A 904 -0.54 5.38 -26.45
CA ARG A 904 -0.97 4.23 -27.24
C ARG A 904 0.25 3.69 -27.97
N THR A 905 0.47 2.40 -27.89
CA THR A 905 1.59 1.75 -28.59
C THR A 905 1.07 0.52 -29.32
N VAL A 906 1.40 0.41 -30.60
CA VAL A 906 1.24 -0.83 -31.37
C VAL A 906 2.59 -1.53 -31.43
N HIS A 907 2.67 -2.72 -30.82
CA HIS A 907 3.86 -3.55 -30.80
C HIS A 907 3.78 -4.57 -31.94
N PHE A 908 4.71 -4.51 -32.88
CA PHE A 908 4.89 -5.51 -33.91
C PHE A 908 5.92 -6.54 -33.45
N THR A 909 5.46 -7.72 -33.02
CA THR A 909 6.32 -8.82 -32.58
C THR A 909 6.45 -9.88 -33.67
N SER A 910 7.28 -10.90 -33.44
CA SER A 910 7.45 -12.02 -34.36
C SER A 910 6.25 -12.98 -34.37
N THR A 911 5.35 -12.86 -33.38
CA THR A 911 4.22 -13.77 -33.18
C THR A 911 2.88 -13.11 -33.51
N GLN A 912 2.62 -11.92 -32.99
CA GLN A 912 1.38 -11.16 -33.24
C GLN A 912 1.59 -9.65 -33.07
N MET A 913 0.56 -8.85 -33.37
CA MET A 913 0.52 -7.45 -32.92
C MET A 913 -0.14 -7.34 -31.54
N TYR A 914 0.36 -6.41 -30.72
CA TYR A 914 -0.30 -6.00 -29.49
C TYR A 914 -0.65 -4.52 -29.53
N TRP A 915 -1.84 -4.17 -29.07
CA TRP A 915 -2.23 -2.80 -28.84
C TRP A 915 -2.25 -2.51 -27.34
N GLU A 916 -1.34 -1.66 -26.89
CA GLU A 916 -1.23 -1.24 -25.48
C GLU A 916 -1.77 0.19 -25.33
N CYS A 917 -2.69 0.38 -24.38
CA CYS A 917 -3.18 1.70 -23.98
C CYS A 917 -3.53 1.72 -22.48
N GLY A 918 -4.01 2.86 -21.99
CA GLY A 918 -4.34 3.04 -20.56
C GLY A 918 -5.44 2.10 -20.01
N GLU A 919 -6.20 1.41 -20.86
CA GLU A 919 -7.21 0.43 -20.46
C GLU A 919 -6.71 -1.04 -20.53
N GLY A 920 -5.46 -1.29 -20.93
CA GLY A 920 -4.89 -2.64 -21.00
C GLY A 920 -4.18 -2.96 -22.33
N VAL A 921 -3.87 -4.25 -22.50
CA VAL A 921 -3.21 -4.79 -23.70
C VAL A 921 -4.19 -5.66 -24.48
N HIS A 922 -4.42 -5.37 -25.75
CA HIS A 922 -5.25 -6.16 -26.64
C HIS A 922 -4.38 -6.96 -27.63
N CYS A 923 -4.72 -8.24 -27.80
CA CYS A 923 -4.04 -9.19 -28.69
C CYS A 923 -4.74 -9.29 -30.05
N GLU A 924 -4.04 -9.68 -31.13
CA GLU A 924 -4.68 -10.02 -32.40
C GLU A 924 -5.69 -11.17 -32.27
N THR A 925 -5.53 -12.03 -31.25
CA THR A 925 -6.48 -13.09 -30.89
C THR A 925 -7.82 -12.56 -30.36
N LEU A 926 -7.93 -11.25 -30.12
CA LEU A 926 -9.01 -10.50 -29.45
C LEU A 926 -9.11 -10.71 -27.94
N ALA A 927 -8.12 -11.40 -27.34
CA ALA A 927 -7.96 -11.45 -25.90
C ALA A 927 -7.52 -10.09 -25.33
N GLU A 928 -7.87 -9.83 -24.08
CA GLU A 928 -7.31 -8.74 -23.27
C GLU A 928 -6.35 -9.32 -22.23
N LEU A 929 -5.15 -8.75 -22.15
CA LEU A 929 -4.13 -9.10 -21.17
C LEU A 929 -4.01 -8.01 -20.10
N GLY A 930 -4.06 -8.44 -18.84
CA GLY A 930 -3.93 -7.55 -17.68
C GLY A 930 -2.78 -7.96 -16.75
N ASN A 931 -1.94 -6.99 -16.40
CA ASN A 931 -0.93 -7.08 -15.33
C ASN A 931 -0.80 -5.71 -14.66
N ARG A 932 -0.89 -5.66 -13.32
CA ARG A 932 -0.91 -4.40 -12.56
C ARG A 932 0.39 -3.61 -12.67
N GLN A 933 1.55 -4.28 -12.74
CA GLN A 933 2.84 -3.61 -12.90
C GLN A 933 3.03 -3.11 -14.33
N SER A 934 2.67 -3.92 -15.34
CA SER A 934 2.72 -3.50 -16.74
C SER A 934 1.75 -2.35 -17.04
N MET A 935 0.55 -2.35 -16.46
CA MET A 935 -0.42 -1.25 -16.59
C MET A 935 0.13 0.08 -16.07
N PHE A 936 1.06 0.05 -15.11
CA PHE A 936 1.73 1.28 -14.66
C PHE A 936 2.59 1.88 -15.77
N LEU A 937 3.26 1.08 -16.59
CA LEU A 937 4.02 1.55 -17.76
C LEU A 937 3.10 1.88 -18.95
N GLY A 938 2.03 1.12 -19.16
CA GLY A 938 1.06 1.34 -20.24
C GLY A 938 0.05 2.48 -19.98
N ASP A 939 0.21 3.24 -18.90
CA ASP A 939 -0.70 4.33 -18.53
C ASP A 939 -0.67 5.46 -19.58
N SER A 940 -1.83 5.71 -20.18
CA SER A 940 -2.02 6.76 -21.18
C SER A 940 -1.63 8.17 -20.72
N ASN A 941 -1.62 8.43 -19.41
CA ASN A 941 -1.06 9.64 -18.83
C ASN A 941 -0.08 9.29 -17.71
N PHE A 942 0.87 8.39 -18.02
CA PHE A 942 1.91 7.94 -17.10
C PHE A 942 2.44 9.07 -16.21
N PRO A 943 2.58 8.86 -14.89
CA PRO A 943 2.20 7.68 -14.07
C PRO A 943 0.91 7.87 -13.23
N THR A 944 -0.14 8.44 -13.82
CA THR A 944 -1.46 8.66 -13.18
C THR A 944 -2.05 7.38 -12.56
N TYR A 945 -1.86 6.20 -13.16
CA TYR A 945 -2.30 4.91 -12.61
C TYR A 945 -1.76 4.67 -11.19
N GLY A 946 -0.53 5.11 -10.91
CA GLY A 946 0.05 5.04 -9.57
C GLY A 946 -0.69 5.87 -8.51
N LEU A 947 -1.56 6.82 -8.91
CA LEU A 947 -2.40 7.61 -8.02
C LEU A 947 -3.62 6.87 -7.48
N GLU A 948 -3.98 5.73 -8.08
CA GLU A 948 -5.01 4.81 -7.58
C GLU A 948 -4.54 4.05 -6.34
N TYR A 949 -3.22 3.84 -6.24
CA TYR A 949 -2.58 3.14 -5.14
C TYR A 949 -2.28 4.07 -3.95
N TYR A 950 -2.38 3.49 -2.76
CA TYR A 950 -1.96 4.14 -1.51
C TYR A 950 -0.44 4.34 -1.49
N ARG A 951 0.06 5.26 -0.65
CA ARG A 951 1.48 5.67 -0.56
C ARG A 951 2.45 4.49 -0.72
N ASP A 952 2.18 3.44 0.05
CA ASP A 952 3.04 2.29 0.27
C ASP A 952 3.11 1.37 -0.97
N GLU A 953 2.00 1.20 -1.70
CA GLU A 953 2.01 0.45 -2.95
C GLU A 953 2.52 1.29 -4.13
N ARG A 954 2.30 2.61 -4.09
CA ARG A 954 2.83 3.53 -5.10
C ARG A 954 4.36 3.49 -5.17
N ILE A 955 5.05 3.46 -4.03
CA ILE A 955 6.52 3.34 -4.05
C ILE A 955 6.99 2.01 -4.66
N ARG A 956 6.22 0.92 -4.53
CA ARG A 956 6.56 -0.35 -5.19
C ARG A 956 6.52 -0.24 -6.71
N LEU A 957 5.58 0.52 -7.28
CA LEU A 957 5.54 0.79 -8.73
C LEU A 957 6.74 1.62 -9.19
N VAL A 958 7.16 2.61 -8.39
CA VAL A 958 8.38 3.40 -8.67
C VAL A 958 9.64 2.54 -8.57
N GLN A 959 9.74 1.72 -7.51
CA GLN A 959 10.84 0.79 -7.32
C GLN A 959 10.91 -0.22 -8.46
N TYR A 960 9.76 -0.76 -8.89
CA TYR A 960 9.66 -1.62 -10.07
C TYR A 960 10.20 -0.93 -11.33
N LEU A 961 9.76 0.30 -11.63
CA LEU A 961 10.27 1.07 -12.76
C LEU A 961 11.80 1.22 -12.71
N TYR A 962 12.34 1.61 -11.57
CA TYR A 962 13.79 1.80 -11.42
C TYR A 962 14.56 0.48 -11.49
N GLN A 963 14.01 -0.61 -10.96
CA GLN A 963 14.58 -1.95 -11.10
C GLN A 963 14.63 -2.38 -12.57
N VAL A 964 13.52 -2.25 -13.30
CA VAL A 964 13.45 -2.56 -14.74
C VAL A 964 14.49 -1.72 -15.47
N TYR A 965 14.45 -0.40 -15.32
CA TYR A 965 15.35 0.53 -16.02
C TYR A 965 16.83 0.25 -15.73
N SER A 966 17.18 -0.02 -14.46
CA SER A 966 18.58 -0.28 -14.08
C SER A 966 19.20 -1.48 -14.79
N GLY A 967 18.38 -2.47 -15.17
CA GLY A 967 18.80 -3.66 -15.91
C GLY A 967 18.87 -3.47 -17.42
N LEU A 968 18.45 -2.33 -17.96
CA LEU A 968 18.45 -2.08 -19.40
C LEU A 968 19.83 -1.69 -19.93
N SER A 969 20.07 -2.05 -21.19
CA SER A 969 21.30 -1.79 -21.92
C SER A 969 21.31 -0.39 -22.52
N LEU A 970 22.44 0.31 -22.42
CA LEU A 970 22.67 1.62 -23.02
C LEU A 970 23.93 1.57 -23.87
N THR A 971 23.89 2.18 -25.06
CA THR A 971 25.06 2.26 -25.95
C THR A 971 26.22 3.00 -25.30
N LYS A 972 25.91 4.10 -24.58
CA LYS A 972 26.85 4.84 -23.74
C LYS A 972 26.35 4.77 -22.29
N SER A 973 27.12 4.14 -21.40
CA SER A 973 26.71 3.93 -20.00
C SER A 973 26.47 5.23 -19.23
N HIS A 974 27.18 6.31 -19.57
CA HIS A 974 27.02 7.63 -18.96
C HIS A 974 25.70 8.34 -19.35
N ASP A 975 24.95 7.84 -20.34
CA ASP A 975 23.63 8.39 -20.66
C ASP A 975 22.51 7.89 -19.71
N ARG A 976 22.83 7.01 -18.75
CA ARG A 976 21.87 6.41 -17.82
C ARG A 976 21.01 7.43 -17.08
N SER A 977 21.60 8.52 -16.61
CA SER A 977 20.87 9.59 -15.91
C SER A 977 20.04 10.48 -16.84
N LYS A 978 20.43 10.61 -18.11
CA LYS A 978 19.71 11.40 -19.12
C LYS A 978 18.47 10.66 -19.64
N ALA A 979 18.63 9.38 -19.98
CA ALA A 979 17.60 8.55 -20.60
C ALA A 979 16.42 8.19 -19.69
N ILE A 980 16.48 8.50 -18.39
CA ILE A 980 15.36 8.35 -17.45
C ILE A 980 14.74 9.69 -17.04
N LEU A 981 15.36 10.82 -17.40
CA LEU A 981 15.00 12.14 -16.87
C LEU A 981 13.53 12.48 -17.11
N GLY A 982 13.00 12.18 -18.30
CA GLY A 982 11.58 12.38 -18.62
C GLY A 982 10.65 11.58 -17.71
N LEU A 983 10.99 10.31 -17.41
CA LEU A 983 10.23 9.48 -16.47
C LEU A 983 10.30 10.02 -15.03
N GLN A 984 11.47 10.46 -14.58
CA GLN A 984 11.62 11.06 -13.25
C GLN A 984 10.83 12.37 -13.11
N LYS A 985 10.88 13.24 -14.11
CA LYS A 985 10.13 14.51 -14.14
C LYS A 985 8.63 14.28 -14.05
N ARG A 986 8.12 13.28 -14.77
CA ARG A 986 6.72 12.84 -14.70
C ARG A 986 6.32 12.29 -13.35
N LEU A 987 7.14 11.38 -12.79
CA LEU A 987 6.94 10.88 -11.43
C LEU A 987 6.88 12.02 -10.41
N GLY A 988 7.79 12.99 -10.54
CA GLY A 988 7.86 14.14 -9.65
C GLY A 988 6.62 15.02 -9.74
N SER A 989 6.22 15.39 -10.97
CA SER A 989 5.02 16.20 -11.23
C SER A 989 3.74 15.50 -10.74
N THR A 990 3.49 14.27 -11.19
CA THR A 990 2.27 13.51 -10.87
C THR A 990 2.15 13.21 -9.38
N PHE A 991 3.26 12.87 -8.71
CA PHE A 991 3.23 12.60 -7.27
C PHE A 991 3.43 13.84 -6.40
N LYS A 992 3.55 15.02 -7.02
CA LYS A 992 3.79 16.30 -6.36
C LYS A 992 4.97 16.20 -5.39
N SER A 993 6.10 15.73 -5.91
CA SER A 993 7.31 15.44 -5.14
C SER A 993 8.56 15.73 -5.97
N LYS A 994 9.64 16.20 -5.36
CA LYS A 994 10.92 16.29 -6.07
C LYS A 994 11.46 14.88 -6.36
N ALA A 995 11.92 14.64 -7.59
CA ALA A 995 12.45 13.37 -8.04
C ALA A 995 13.75 13.59 -8.83
N MET A 996 14.89 13.12 -8.30
CA MET A 996 16.22 13.31 -8.88
C MET A 996 17.14 12.16 -8.51
N TYR A 997 18.08 11.79 -9.40
CA TYR A 997 19.10 10.76 -9.16
C TYR A 997 18.54 9.43 -8.61
N GLY A 998 17.37 8.99 -9.10
CA GLY A 998 16.71 7.76 -8.63
C GLY A 998 16.01 7.84 -7.28
N VAL A 999 15.86 9.04 -6.69
CA VAL A 999 15.24 9.29 -5.39
C VAL A 999 13.97 10.12 -5.56
N ILE A 1000 12.93 9.82 -4.79
CA ILE A 1000 11.71 10.63 -4.71
C ILE A 1000 11.55 11.13 -3.27
N SER A 1001 11.45 12.44 -3.07
CA SER A 1001 11.46 13.07 -1.73
C SER A 1001 10.38 12.52 -0.78
N LYS A 1002 9.16 12.26 -1.27
CA LYS A 1002 8.08 11.66 -0.46
C LYS A 1002 8.37 10.22 0.00
N TYR A 1003 9.35 9.56 -0.59
CA TYR A 1003 9.75 8.17 -0.36
C TYR A 1003 11.24 8.03 -0.09
N PHE A 1004 11.87 9.12 0.33
CA PHE A 1004 13.30 9.31 0.38
C PHE A 1004 14.02 8.08 0.93
N GLU A 1005 13.72 7.67 2.15
CA GLU A 1005 14.38 6.57 2.85
C GLU A 1005 14.29 5.23 2.11
N ARG A 1006 13.13 4.91 1.52
CA ARG A 1006 12.91 3.65 0.78
C ARG A 1006 13.64 3.63 -0.55
N THR A 1007 13.77 4.79 -1.21
CA THR A 1007 14.50 4.88 -2.49
C THR A 1007 16.03 4.79 -2.34
N PHE A 1008 16.56 4.92 -1.12
CA PHE A 1008 17.99 4.71 -0.84
C PHE A 1008 18.36 3.24 -0.60
N LEU A 1009 17.40 2.39 -0.22
CA LEU A 1009 17.69 1.02 0.20
C LEU A 1009 17.61 0.04 -0.99
N TRP A 1010 18.35 0.36 -2.05
CA TRP A 1010 18.61 -0.52 -3.19
C TRP A 1010 19.84 -1.40 -2.93
N GLN A 1011 20.02 -2.47 -3.72
CA GLN A 1011 21.19 -3.36 -3.70
C GLN A 1011 21.31 -4.05 -5.06
N ALA A 1012 22.44 -4.74 -5.31
CA ALA A 1012 22.58 -5.59 -6.49
C ALA A 1012 21.48 -6.68 -6.52
N ASP A 1013 20.87 -6.90 -7.68
CA ASP A 1013 19.90 -7.99 -7.87
C ASP A 1013 20.60 -9.36 -7.72
N VAL A 1014 21.69 -9.52 -8.47
CA VAL A 1014 22.64 -10.62 -8.33
C VAL A 1014 23.90 -10.09 -7.63
N PRO A 1015 24.38 -10.70 -6.52
CA PRO A 1015 25.60 -10.27 -5.83
C PRO A 1015 26.80 -10.14 -6.77
N GLY A 1016 27.52 -9.02 -6.71
CA GLY A 1016 28.71 -8.75 -7.52
C GLY A 1016 28.45 -8.43 -8.99
N SER A 1017 27.18 -8.32 -9.43
CA SER A 1017 26.84 -8.01 -10.82
C SER A 1017 26.96 -6.53 -11.20
N LEU A 1018 27.11 -5.63 -10.21
CA LEU A 1018 27.20 -4.19 -10.47
C LEU A 1018 28.63 -3.76 -10.82
N SER A 1019 28.74 -2.79 -11.72
CA SER A 1019 30.02 -2.15 -12.10
C SER A 1019 29.87 -0.63 -12.10
N GLN A 1020 30.95 0.10 -11.83
CA GLN A 1020 30.91 1.56 -11.74
C GLN A 1020 30.79 2.21 -13.12
N ILE A 1021 30.00 3.28 -13.22
CA ILE A 1021 29.95 4.13 -14.43
C ILE A 1021 30.97 5.26 -14.28
N HIS A 1022 31.78 5.46 -15.31
CA HIS A 1022 32.68 6.60 -15.42
C HIS A 1022 31.94 7.76 -16.10
N TYR A 1023 31.62 8.79 -15.31
CA TYR A 1023 31.07 10.05 -15.80
C TYR A 1023 32.20 11.05 -16.07
N GLU A 1024 32.04 11.89 -17.10
CA GLU A 1024 32.93 13.02 -17.36
C GLU A 1024 32.82 14.08 -16.24
N SER A 1025 33.88 14.84 -16.00
CA SER A 1025 34.02 15.74 -14.83
C SER A 1025 32.90 16.77 -14.63
N SER A 1026 32.11 17.07 -15.67
CA SER A 1026 30.95 17.98 -15.63
C SER A 1026 29.61 17.30 -15.27
N GLN A 1027 29.55 15.96 -15.18
CA GLN A 1027 28.31 15.17 -15.04
C GLN A 1027 28.37 14.18 -13.86
N THR A 1028 28.76 14.62 -12.67
CA THR A 1028 28.91 13.71 -11.53
C THR A 1028 27.56 13.23 -10.98
N VAL A 1029 27.25 11.95 -11.20
CA VAL A 1029 26.18 11.25 -10.48
C VAL A 1029 26.72 10.76 -9.12
N PRO A 1030 26.03 11.05 -8.00
CA PRO A 1030 26.53 10.68 -6.68
C PRO A 1030 26.59 9.17 -6.43
N SER A 1031 27.56 8.69 -5.63
CA SER A 1031 27.76 7.24 -5.39
C SER A 1031 26.57 6.55 -4.72
N TRP A 1032 25.73 7.31 -4.00
CA TRP A 1032 24.55 6.79 -3.34
C TRP A 1032 23.37 6.53 -4.29
N SER A 1033 23.43 7.08 -5.51
CA SER A 1033 22.44 6.84 -6.55
C SER A 1033 22.75 5.54 -7.27
N TRP A 1034 21.73 4.71 -7.51
CA TRP A 1034 21.89 3.52 -8.36
C TRP A 1034 22.25 3.89 -9.81
N MET A 1035 22.08 5.15 -10.20
CA MET A 1035 22.51 5.65 -11.51
C MET A 1035 24.05 5.77 -11.63
N ALA A 1036 24.80 5.66 -10.53
CA ALA A 1036 26.27 5.67 -10.55
C ALA A 1036 26.88 4.32 -10.98
N VAL A 1037 26.07 3.27 -11.09
CA VAL A 1037 26.50 1.91 -11.42
C VAL A 1037 25.71 1.35 -12.59
N MET A 1038 26.31 0.42 -13.34
CA MET A 1038 25.66 -0.46 -14.31
C MET A 1038 25.21 -1.76 -13.63
N GLY A 1039 24.19 -2.40 -14.21
CA GLY A 1039 23.61 -3.64 -13.72
C GLY A 1039 22.26 -3.45 -13.04
N ARG A 1040 21.49 -4.54 -12.96
CA ARG A 1040 20.14 -4.56 -12.39
C ARG A 1040 20.21 -4.44 -10.87
N ILE A 1041 19.44 -3.52 -10.32
CA ILE A 1041 19.25 -3.38 -8.87
C ILE A 1041 17.97 -4.08 -8.44
N ARG A 1042 17.88 -4.33 -7.14
CA ARG A 1042 16.64 -4.63 -6.42
C ARG A 1042 16.54 -3.77 -5.17
N TYR A 1043 15.34 -3.43 -4.75
CA TYR A 1043 15.13 -2.78 -3.45
C TYR A 1043 15.03 -3.81 -2.33
N MET A 1044 15.46 -3.44 -1.13
CA MET A 1044 15.19 -4.24 0.07
C MET A 1044 13.67 -4.30 0.30
N ASP A 1045 13.14 -5.49 0.59
CA ASP A 1045 11.73 -5.63 0.95
C ASP A 1045 11.52 -5.19 2.41
N ILE A 1046 11.25 -3.90 2.57
CA ILE A 1046 11.07 -3.26 3.86
C ILE A 1046 9.58 -3.25 4.20
N PRO A 1047 9.14 -3.88 5.29
CA PRO A 1047 7.71 -3.98 5.62
C PRO A 1047 7.09 -2.60 5.87
N PHE A 1048 5.85 -2.41 5.43
CA PHE A 1048 5.15 -1.13 5.56
C PHE A 1048 4.49 -0.97 6.92
N GLY A 1049 4.65 0.21 7.51
CA GLY A 1049 4.13 0.52 8.84
C GLY A 1049 4.83 -0.21 9.99
N GLU A 1050 5.85 -1.02 9.71
CA GLU A 1050 6.66 -1.77 10.68
C GLU A 1050 8.05 -1.19 10.88
N VAL A 1051 8.40 -0.12 10.17
CA VAL A 1051 9.70 0.56 10.26
C VAL A 1051 9.51 2.02 10.66
N THR A 1052 10.40 2.50 11.52
CA THR A 1052 10.51 3.91 11.92
C THR A 1052 11.76 4.49 11.27
N TRP A 1053 11.61 5.56 10.48
CA TRP A 1053 12.75 6.25 9.87
C TRP A 1053 13.46 7.12 10.90
N THR A 1054 14.79 6.99 11.00
CA THR A 1054 15.60 7.61 12.07
C THR A 1054 15.80 9.12 11.88
N GLY A 1055 15.81 9.57 10.61
CA GLY A 1055 16.25 10.91 10.23
C GLY A 1055 17.76 11.12 10.26
N ASP A 1056 18.55 10.05 10.41
CA ASP A 1056 20.02 10.12 10.39
C ASP A 1056 20.57 10.40 8.98
N LEU A 1057 19.77 10.21 7.93
CA LEU A 1057 20.05 10.67 6.57
C LEU A 1057 19.21 11.91 6.28
N GLU A 1058 19.86 13.06 6.07
CA GLU A 1058 19.14 14.32 5.85
C GLU A 1058 18.55 14.38 4.44
N ASN A 1059 17.23 14.54 4.35
CA ASN A 1059 16.55 14.74 3.08
C ASN A 1059 16.92 16.13 2.50
N PRO A 1060 17.56 16.19 1.31
CA PRO A 1060 18.02 17.44 0.70
C PRO A 1060 16.88 18.25 0.04
N PHE A 1061 15.70 17.64 -0.16
CA PHE A 1061 14.57 18.22 -0.90
C PHE A 1061 13.58 18.99 -0.01
N LYS A 1062 14.04 19.64 1.07
CA LYS A 1062 13.18 20.42 1.97
C LYS A 1062 12.63 21.68 1.26
N PRO A 1063 11.44 22.19 1.63
CA PRO A 1063 10.88 23.42 1.05
C PRO A 1063 11.84 24.60 1.29
N GLY A 1064 12.21 25.33 0.23
CA GLY A 1064 13.09 26.52 0.29
C GLY A 1064 14.50 26.36 -0.28
N PHE A 1065 14.89 25.18 -0.79
CA PHE A 1065 16.10 25.02 -1.60
C PHE A 1065 15.81 25.28 -3.08
N ASP A 1066 16.58 26.20 -3.68
CA ASP A 1066 16.49 26.58 -5.09
C ASP A 1066 16.95 25.41 -5.99
N ASP A 1067 16.24 25.16 -7.10
CA ASP A 1067 16.31 23.92 -7.89
C ASP A 1067 17.54 23.84 -8.81
N THR A 1068 18.37 24.88 -8.88
CA THR A 1068 19.44 24.99 -9.89
C THR A 1068 20.84 24.57 -9.42
N GLU A 1069 21.05 24.26 -8.12
CA GLU A 1069 22.42 24.14 -7.55
C GLU A 1069 22.72 22.92 -6.66
N TRP A 1070 21.83 21.91 -6.55
CA TRP A 1070 22.16 20.77 -5.69
C TRP A 1070 23.18 19.80 -6.33
N ASN A 1071 24.43 19.89 -5.90
CA ASN A 1071 25.57 19.07 -6.36
C ASN A 1071 25.54 17.58 -5.94
N GLY A 1072 24.41 17.07 -5.44
CA GLY A 1072 24.26 15.67 -5.03
C GLY A 1072 24.92 15.30 -3.69
N ARG A 1073 25.51 16.25 -2.96
CA ARG A 1073 26.08 16.01 -1.63
C ARG A 1073 24.98 15.84 -0.59
N LEU A 1074 25.06 14.75 0.18
CA LEU A 1074 24.13 14.44 1.28
C LEU A 1074 24.83 14.53 2.63
N VAL A 1075 24.08 14.93 3.65
CA VAL A 1075 24.54 14.93 5.04
C VAL A 1075 23.93 13.74 5.77
N ALA A 1076 24.75 13.01 6.52
CA ALA A 1076 24.29 11.87 7.30
C ALA A 1076 24.98 11.78 8.67
N LYS A 1077 24.36 11.06 9.61
CA LYS A 1077 24.95 10.63 10.87
C LYS A 1077 25.40 9.18 10.75
N ALA A 1078 26.71 8.97 10.71
CA ALA A 1078 27.30 7.66 10.58
C ALA A 1078 27.74 7.11 11.93
N LYS A 1079 27.52 5.81 12.15
CA LYS A 1079 27.90 5.06 13.36
C LYS A 1079 28.94 4.00 13.01
N ARG A 1080 29.69 3.56 14.02
CA ARG A 1080 30.66 2.47 13.87
C ARG A 1080 29.93 1.13 13.78
N LEU A 1081 30.43 0.26 12.91
CA LEU A 1081 30.02 -1.14 12.84
C LEU A 1081 30.69 -1.94 13.96
N ALA A 1082 29.90 -2.67 14.75
CA ALA A 1082 30.35 -3.57 15.81
C ALA A 1082 29.92 -5.00 15.48
N ILE A 1083 30.41 -5.50 14.34
CA ILE A 1083 30.08 -6.78 13.73
C ILE A 1083 31.35 -7.45 13.22
N ASP A 1084 31.42 -8.78 13.25
CA ASP A 1084 32.52 -9.53 12.66
C ASP A 1084 32.30 -9.85 11.16
N ASP A 1085 33.32 -10.40 10.52
CA ASP A 1085 33.31 -10.66 9.07
C ASP A 1085 32.25 -11.70 8.65
N GLY A 1086 31.97 -12.70 9.51
CA GLY A 1086 31.00 -13.75 9.25
C GLY A 1086 29.56 -13.22 9.31
N GLU A 1087 29.25 -12.51 10.39
CA GLU A 1087 27.94 -11.86 10.57
C GLU A 1087 27.69 -10.78 9.50
N PHE A 1088 28.74 -10.05 9.09
CA PHE A 1088 28.65 -9.07 8.01
C PHE A 1088 28.24 -9.72 6.69
N ALA A 1089 28.85 -10.85 6.31
CA ALA A 1089 28.53 -11.54 5.05
C ALA A 1089 27.07 -12.05 5.00
N GLU A 1090 26.51 -12.41 6.16
CA GLU A 1090 25.11 -12.87 6.28
C GLU A 1090 24.12 -11.70 6.16
N ARG A 1091 24.43 -10.57 6.81
CA ARG A 1091 23.47 -9.47 7.04
C ARG A 1091 23.59 -8.30 6.08
N CYS A 1092 24.71 -8.20 5.38
CA CYS A 1092 25.03 -7.09 4.49
C CYS A 1092 25.17 -7.55 3.03
N LYS A 1093 24.89 -6.63 2.11
CA LYS A 1093 25.16 -6.77 0.68
C LYS A 1093 26.06 -5.62 0.25
N VAL A 1094 27.19 -5.98 -0.34
CA VAL A 1094 28.17 -5.05 -0.88
C VAL A 1094 27.85 -4.81 -2.36
N ASP A 1095 27.85 -3.54 -2.77
CA ASP A 1095 27.40 -3.14 -4.11
C ASP A 1095 28.38 -3.60 -5.20
N LEU A 1096 29.69 -3.41 -5.01
CA LEU A 1096 30.74 -3.77 -5.99
C LEU A 1096 31.65 -4.89 -5.48
N SER A 1097 32.01 -5.83 -6.34
CA SER A 1097 32.91 -6.96 -6.01
C SER A 1097 34.32 -6.52 -5.59
N LEU A 1098 34.75 -5.32 -6.02
CA LEU A 1098 36.05 -4.74 -5.66
C LEU A 1098 36.08 -4.18 -4.22
N TYR A 1099 34.93 -3.96 -3.60
CA TYR A 1099 34.85 -3.48 -2.22
C TYR A 1099 35.01 -4.66 -1.26
N LYS A 1100 36.09 -4.61 -0.47
CA LYS A 1100 36.32 -5.54 0.64
C LYS A 1100 35.94 -4.88 1.95
N PHE A 1101 35.21 -5.60 2.80
CA PHE A 1101 34.80 -5.10 4.10
C PHE A 1101 36.02 -4.83 4.97
N GLU A 1102 36.04 -3.66 5.60
CA GLU A 1102 37.10 -3.24 6.53
C GLU A 1102 36.46 -2.71 7.82
N PRO A 1103 36.44 -3.50 8.92
CA PRO A 1103 35.68 -3.17 10.14
C PRO A 1103 36.03 -1.83 10.80
N ARG A 1104 37.26 -1.34 10.61
CA ARG A 1104 37.75 -0.09 11.22
C ARG A 1104 37.45 1.15 10.38
N SER A 1105 37.38 1.02 9.06
CA SER A 1105 37.22 2.16 8.14
C SER A 1105 35.78 2.34 7.67
N TRP A 1106 35.00 1.25 7.58
CA TRP A 1106 33.60 1.29 7.20
C TRP A 1106 32.72 1.77 8.34
N LYS A 1107 31.63 2.42 7.96
CA LYS A 1107 30.61 2.92 8.88
C LYS A 1107 29.24 2.60 8.32
N CYS A 1108 28.21 2.74 9.14
CA CYS A 1108 26.83 2.62 8.70
C CYS A 1108 26.04 3.89 9.00
N VAL A 1109 25.07 4.20 8.15
CA VAL A 1109 24.01 5.18 8.41
C VAL A 1109 22.74 4.39 8.63
N VAL A 1110 22.13 4.53 9.80
CA VAL A 1110 20.87 3.85 10.10
C VAL A 1110 19.75 4.62 9.41
N VAL A 1111 19.13 4.04 8.39
CA VAL A 1111 18.04 4.71 7.65
C VAL A 1111 16.72 4.48 8.35
N GLY A 1112 16.46 3.25 8.79
CA GLY A 1112 15.25 2.88 9.50
C GLY A 1112 15.47 1.77 10.52
N GLU A 1113 14.57 1.71 11.49
CA GLU A 1113 14.57 0.73 12.58
C GLU A 1113 13.25 -0.04 12.55
N SER A 1114 13.28 -1.37 12.67
CA SER A 1114 12.08 -2.15 12.87
C SER A 1114 11.41 -1.76 14.17
N LYS A 1115 10.10 -1.56 14.14
CA LYS A 1115 9.31 -1.34 15.35
C LYS A 1115 9.41 -2.56 16.27
N VAL A 1116 9.40 -3.74 15.63
CA VAL A 1116 9.40 -5.04 16.28
C VAL A 1116 10.81 -5.49 16.59
N ALA A 1117 11.06 -5.91 17.82
CA ALA A 1117 12.25 -6.66 18.18
C ALA A 1117 12.14 -8.13 17.73
N ASN A 1118 13.26 -8.73 17.37
CA ASN A 1118 13.37 -10.16 17.09
C ASN A 1118 13.14 -10.99 18.37
N GLU A 1119 13.20 -12.32 18.25
CA GLU A 1119 12.95 -13.24 19.38
C GLU A 1119 13.93 -13.05 20.55
N ASP A 1120 15.11 -12.48 20.28
CA ASP A 1120 16.17 -12.19 21.25
C ASP A 1120 16.06 -10.80 21.88
N GLY A 1121 15.06 -10.00 21.50
CA GLY A 1121 14.84 -8.65 22.01
C GLY A 1121 15.59 -7.53 21.27
N ASP A 1122 16.29 -7.86 20.18
CA ASP A 1122 17.03 -6.91 19.35
C ASP A 1122 16.21 -6.44 18.16
N LYS A 1123 16.27 -5.14 17.85
CA LYS A 1123 15.62 -4.59 16.67
C LYS A 1123 16.51 -4.67 15.44
N ASN A 1124 15.89 -4.93 14.30
CA ASN A 1124 16.53 -4.86 13.00
C ASN A 1124 16.70 -3.40 12.58
N GLN A 1125 17.89 -3.06 12.13
CA GLN A 1125 18.31 -1.75 11.68
C GLN A 1125 18.64 -1.85 10.18
N TYR A 1126 17.87 -1.13 9.37
CA TYR A 1126 18.09 -1.03 7.92
C TYR A 1126 19.12 0.06 7.67
N VAL A 1127 20.30 -0.34 7.19
CA VAL A 1127 21.47 0.55 7.13
C VAL A 1127 21.99 0.75 5.70
N LEU A 1128 22.55 1.93 5.45
CA LEU A 1128 23.49 2.18 4.36
C LEU A 1128 24.91 1.93 4.86
N LEU A 1129 25.71 1.21 4.08
CA LEU A 1129 27.13 0.99 4.36
C LEU A 1129 27.94 2.01 3.57
N ILE A 1130 28.90 2.64 4.25
CA ILE A 1130 29.69 3.73 3.69
C ILE A 1130 31.17 3.55 4.05
N ARG A 1131 32.06 4.03 3.17
CA ARG A 1131 33.50 4.10 3.44
C ARG A 1131 34.05 5.49 3.12
N LYS A 1132 35.17 5.85 3.73
CA LYS A 1132 35.86 7.12 3.47
C LYS A 1132 36.49 7.06 2.08
N ARG A 1133 36.26 8.08 1.25
CA ARG A 1133 36.91 8.21 -0.06
C ARG A 1133 38.29 8.84 0.11
N SER A 1134 39.30 8.30 -0.55
CA SER A 1134 40.65 8.86 -0.59
C SER A 1134 40.59 10.22 -1.32
N SER A 1135 40.63 11.33 -0.60
CA SER A 1135 40.55 12.68 -1.18
C SER A 1135 41.63 13.59 -0.59
N VAL A 1136 42.20 14.42 -1.46
CA VAL A 1136 43.26 15.42 -1.19
C VAL A 1136 42.68 16.71 -0.55
N VAL A 1137 41.36 16.80 -0.39
CA VAL A 1137 40.67 18.01 0.10
C VAL A 1137 40.40 17.94 1.62
N ALA A 1138 40.51 19.07 2.33
CA ALA A 1138 40.39 19.18 3.79
C ALA A 1138 39.08 18.65 4.39
N THR A 1139 38.00 18.48 3.60
CA THR A 1139 36.74 17.88 4.06
C THR A 1139 36.69 16.38 3.81
N THR A 1140 36.57 15.59 4.87
CA THR A 1140 36.38 14.14 4.78
C THR A 1140 35.02 13.81 4.13
N VAL A 1141 35.04 13.17 2.96
CA VAL A 1141 33.85 12.71 2.22
C VAL A 1141 33.78 11.18 2.19
N TYR A 1142 32.55 10.66 2.08
CA TYR A 1142 32.24 9.24 2.12
C TYR A 1142 31.50 8.82 0.85
N GLU A 1143 31.71 7.58 0.43
CA GLU A 1143 30.96 6.96 -0.67
C GLU A 1143 30.15 5.77 -0.15
N ARG A 1144 29.05 5.48 -0.84
CA ARG A 1144 28.23 4.31 -0.58
C ARG A 1144 28.92 3.05 -1.08
N VAL A 1145 28.85 1.98 -0.29
CA VAL A 1145 29.42 0.67 -0.64
C VAL A 1145 28.45 -0.50 -0.50
N GLY A 1146 27.26 -0.30 0.07
CA GLY A 1146 26.27 -1.35 0.22
C GLY A 1146 25.12 -1.01 1.17
N VAL A 1147 24.36 -2.03 1.54
CA VAL A 1147 23.25 -1.99 2.50
C VAL A 1147 23.25 -3.22 3.40
N GLY A 1148 22.49 -3.19 4.50
CA GLY A 1148 22.33 -4.35 5.36
C GLY A 1148 21.16 -4.26 6.32
N ILE A 1149 20.87 -5.39 6.98
CA ILE A 1149 19.92 -5.50 8.10
C ILE A 1149 20.72 -5.95 9.34
N LEU A 1150 21.12 -4.98 10.15
CA LEU A 1150 21.94 -5.20 11.35
C LEU A 1150 21.07 -5.26 12.60
N LEU A 1151 21.56 -5.90 13.66
CA LEU A 1151 20.95 -5.81 14.98
C LEU A 1151 21.37 -4.50 15.66
N GLN A 1152 20.53 -3.98 16.55
CA GLN A 1152 20.84 -2.78 17.34
C GLN A 1152 22.16 -2.93 18.11
N THR A 1153 22.45 -4.12 18.64
CA THR A 1153 23.68 -4.49 19.36
C THR A 1153 24.93 -4.46 18.48
N GLN A 1154 24.78 -4.57 17.16
CA GLN A 1154 25.87 -4.54 16.18
C GLN A 1154 26.23 -3.12 15.71
N ILE A 1155 25.64 -2.08 16.29
CA ILE A 1155 25.84 -0.68 15.92
C ILE A 1155 26.30 0.14 17.12
N GLY A 1156 27.41 0.85 16.98
CA GLY A 1156 27.93 1.72 18.04
C GLY A 1156 26.99 2.90 18.37
N LEU A 1157 26.93 3.28 19.65
CA LEU A 1157 26.05 4.35 20.15
C LEU A 1157 26.44 5.76 19.67
N ARG A 1158 27.75 6.00 19.47
CA ARG A 1158 28.27 7.31 19.04
C ARG A 1158 28.10 7.50 17.53
N SER A 1159 27.60 8.68 17.14
CA SER A 1159 27.45 9.08 15.73
C SER A 1159 28.38 10.23 15.38
N ILE A 1160 28.84 10.27 14.13
CA ILE A 1160 29.59 11.38 13.55
C ILE A 1160 28.84 11.95 12.35
N LYS A 1161 28.90 13.26 12.14
CA LYS A 1161 28.35 13.88 10.94
C LYS A 1161 29.28 13.62 9.75
N VAL A 1162 28.74 13.12 8.65
CA VAL A 1162 29.48 12.79 7.43
C VAL A 1162 28.80 13.40 6.21
N HIS A 1163 29.57 13.52 5.13
CA HIS A 1163 29.06 13.93 3.82
C HIS A 1163 29.19 12.78 2.83
N LEU A 1164 28.06 12.33 2.26
CA LEU A 1164 28.02 11.34 1.19
C LEU A 1164 28.06 12.06 -0.15
N VAL A 1165 28.91 11.57 -1.04
CA VAL A 1165 29.12 12.11 -2.40
C VAL A 1165 28.97 11.03 -3.46
#